data_AF-A0A932VE96-F1
#
_entry.id   AF-A0A932VE96-F1
#
_cell.length_a   1.000
_cell.length_b   1.000
_cell.length_c   1.000
_cell.angle_alpha   90.00
_cell.angle_beta   90.00
_cell.angle_gamma   90.00
#
_symmetry.space_group_name_H-M   'P 1'
#
loop_
_entity.id
_entity.type
_entity.pdbx_description
1 polymer ?
#
loop_
_entity_poly.entity_id
_entity_poly.type
_entity_poly.pdbx_seq_one_letter_code
_entity_poly.pdbx_strand_id
1 'polypeptide(L)'
;MPKLPASLRSGVYKGLFLLAFAIVCTGCTVPSATPATGQSSADGASSSLSLGGAKSTSTNLLSDPGFETSVSGFSAPDRLDSVARTTFRPIDGTASLSVSLYNQLHHAGWSKAASSLPQLNANDFSVAGTVRPNSSSSALIGFCAVAYTTSGAQLRNCVTVASVAGKLTRLGTTLTLPAKQSYARIGIELGTTSSTAISFVLDDVLAKVTPTPTPAPTPTPTPTPTPTPTPTPTPTPTPTPTPDSVTASLISDPGFESGISGFFAQNASDSVSRSTTSPISGLASLHLNINSWGNNIWWEEDVTNSALSYAKKFVVAAKMRANTVSSTPVNFCAAVHYASSSDSVFQCVAANTTPGAVSTLTASIVVDPTQPLVGLAIRITTVGSAPIDYSLDDVSAVLTLAPNLGGATTGSSGSSSGSGASGSTGGSGGTGSSGSGGTTGGTVYPGYTYNLPTTRPFISLKHYEGASHTSAAFNKLKTSVDNAVTATNQALAAHSSVITAVDNVNYTYSVVDSIVMYDLTGTQAYLQQAIAMTDEFINSENALASAGSMPAIAGDSYYDAGFYMEQVALTYDYGYSLLTATQRANWAGYAQRALTNIWSPASAQWGPAPSWTGKPLSWSGWATNDPGDNYYYSFTKATMLWALASQDANWFNFLQSQKFPPLVSYFSFINGGGSREGTGYGTSHGNLFDNYNTWLSSTGENLAALTPHARDSIDYWVHATVPTLDKFAPLGDQARVSEPVLFDYQRKLVEEAVSLNKGTAQAARGAWWLSKISVSSMTGSYDYRFDLLSTPDAPTAPTTLVYDASGVGAFFARSDWTTSATWLETQAGTYDQSHAHQDQGSFTFYHKTWLAVTSNIWSHSGLNQDVGSHNEIRFMQGGSALPQNFSTSTKTFATTGGVVTVNEDLSPAYSNNSSSVTKWTRALTYQGTSLQIHDLCTIASGVSPVWQLHVPVQPVIQADGSIVAGTLKITPVLPANATIKLVSMPTVNSDFNSGWRIELTGASPASCEYQVNLLAQ
;
A
#
# COMPACT_ATOMS: atom_id res chain seq x y z
N MET A 1 -5.95 -6.34 11.01
CA MET A 1 -7.30 -6.53 10.45
C MET A 1 -8.24 -5.45 10.99
N PRO A 2 -9.36 -5.11 10.31
CA PRO A 2 -10.42 -4.26 10.87
C PRO A 2 -11.10 -4.91 12.08
N LYS A 3 -11.95 -4.15 12.78
CA LYS A 3 -12.67 -4.61 13.98
C LYS A 3 -13.97 -5.31 13.56
N LEU A 4 -14.25 -6.49 14.13
CA LEU A 4 -15.61 -7.03 14.14
C LEU A 4 -16.59 -6.01 14.77
N PRO A 5 -17.62 -5.52 14.05
CA PRO A 5 -18.56 -4.54 14.59
C PRO A 5 -19.50 -5.14 15.66
N ALA A 6 -19.80 -4.36 16.70
CA ALA A 6 -20.66 -4.82 17.79
C ALA A 6 -22.16 -4.79 17.41
N SER A 7 -22.66 -5.83 16.74
CA SER A 7 -24.04 -5.91 16.20
C SER A 7 -24.97 -6.97 16.82
N LEU A 8 -24.57 -7.66 17.90
CA LEU A 8 -25.38 -8.68 18.59
C LEU A 8 -25.84 -8.31 20.02
N ARG A 9 -26.33 -7.07 20.23
CA ARG A 9 -26.97 -6.66 21.51
C ARG A 9 -28.17 -5.73 21.35
N SER A 10 -29.34 -6.30 21.04
CA SER A 10 -30.64 -5.63 21.20
C SER A 10 -31.61 -6.50 22.01
N GLY A 11 -31.78 -6.20 23.30
CA GLY A 11 -32.70 -6.95 24.17
C GLY A 11 -32.90 -6.28 25.53
N VAL A 12 -34.08 -5.67 25.73
CA VAL A 12 -34.60 -5.08 26.99
C VAL A 12 -33.71 -3.94 27.55
N TYR A 13 -34.10 -2.66 27.46
CA TYR A 13 -35.30 -2.08 28.10
C TYR A 13 -35.99 -0.98 27.27
N LYS A 14 -37.25 -0.67 27.61
CA LYS A 14 -38.08 0.38 27.00
C LYS A 14 -37.82 1.75 27.64
N GLY A 15 -37.89 2.83 26.85
CA GLY A 15 -37.95 4.20 27.36
C GLY A 15 -38.18 5.23 26.25
N LEU A 16 -39.40 5.77 26.14
CA LEU A 16 -39.67 6.98 25.34
C LEU A 16 -39.09 8.20 26.06
N PHE A 17 -38.58 9.19 25.32
CA PHE A 17 -39.22 10.51 25.22
C PHE A 17 -38.59 11.35 24.09
N LEU A 18 -39.35 12.34 23.58
CA LEU A 18 -38.91 13.30 22.57
C LEU A 18 -38.76 14.72 23.15
N LEU A 19 -38.03 15.55 22.40
CA LEU A 19 -38.02 17.01 22.39
C LEU A 19 -37.30 17.74 23.55
N ALA A 20 -36.77 18.92 23.18
CA ALA A 20 -36.13 19.90 24.04
C ALA A 20 -36.88 21.24 23.94
N PHE A 21 -36.62 22.20 24.83
CA PHE A 21 -36.41 23.61 24.43
C PHE A 21 -35.74 24.46 25.56
N ALA A 22 -35.18 25.59 25.14
CA ALA A 22 -34.28 26.57 25.78
C ALA A 22 -34.53 27.07 27.22
N ILE A 23 -33.49 27.72 27.79
CA ILE A 23 -33.51 29.11 28.34
C ILE A 23 -32.05 29.63 28.52
N VAL A 24 -31.85 30.95 28.75
CA VAL A 24 -30.60 31.71 28.52
C VAL A 24 -30.16 32.54 29.75
N CYS A 25 -28.84 32.84 29.85
CA CYS A 25 -28.17 33.80 30.78
C CYS A 25 -28.06 33.37 32.27
N THR A 26 -27.13 33.91 33.10
CA THR A 26 -26.23 35.09 32.94
C THR A 26 -24.91 34.94 33.73
N GLY A 27 -23.79 35.42 33.15
CA GLY A 27 -22.63 36.09 33.79
C GLY A 27 -21.84 35.47 34.97
N CYS A 28 -20.52 35.27 34.80
CA CYS A 28 -19.48 36.06 35.51
C CYS A 28 -18.01 35.76 35.08
N THR A 29 -17.21 36.81 35.13
CA THR A 29 -15.80 37.07 34.77
C THR A 29 -14.68 36.01 34.97
N VAL A 30 -13.77 36.03 33.97
CA VAL A 30 -12.32 35.69 33.89
C VAL A 30 -11.46 35.89 35.18
N PRO A 31 -10.30 35.20 35.36
CA PRO A 31 -9.06 35.52 34.61
C PRO A 31 -8.21 34.34 34.09
N SER A 32 -7.14 34.71 33.37
CA SER A 32 -6.23 33.86 32.57
C SER A 32 -5.08 33.18 33.33
N ALA A 33 -4.63 32.02 32.83
CA ALA A 33 -3.23 31.57 32.93
C ALA A 33 -2.87 30.62 31.77
N THR A 34 -1.71 30.85 31.12
CA THR A 34 -1.11 29.94 30.13
C THR A 34 -0.01 29.08 30.76
N PRO A 35 0.09 27.81 30.35
CA PRO A 35 1.37 27.20 29.96
C PRO A 35 1.33 26.81 28.46
N ALA A 36 2.37 26.99 27.64
CA ALA A 36 3.71 26.43 27.78
C ALA A 36 3.67 24.88 27.80
N THR A 37 3.50 24.23 26.64
CA THR A 37 4.62 23.65 25.85
C THR A 37 5.49 22.65 26.65
N GLY A 38 5.24 21.36 26.46
CA GLY A 38 6.03 20.24 26.97
C GLY A 38 5.51 18.93 26.38
N GLN A 39 6.37 18.10 25.82
CA GLN A 39 5.97 17.08 24.84
C GLN A 39 6.84 15.81 24.89
N SER A 40 6.56 14.84 23.99
CA SER A 40 7.18 13.51 23.83
C SER A 40 6.98 12.56 25.02
N SER A 41 6.56 11.28 24.88
CA SER A 41 6.94 10.21 23.93
C SER A 41 8.39 9.71 24.14
N ALA A 42 8.73 8.42 24.04
CA ALA A 42 7.96 7.28 23.53
C ALA A 42 8.37 5.94 24.22
N ASP A 43 8.20 4.85 23.45
CA ASP A 43 8.40 3.41 23.63
C ASP A 43 9.74 2.91 24.25
N GLY A 44 9.96 1.61 24.53
CA GLY A 44 9.25 0.39 24.11
C GLY A 44 9.71 -0.90 24.80
N ALA A 45 9.42 -2.06 24.19
CA ALA A 45 9.50 -3.40 24.80
C ALA A 45 10.90 -4.07 24.85
N SER A 46 10.94 -5.34 25.30
CA SER A 46 12.16 -6.03 25.75
C SER A 46 12.68 -7.17 24.86
N SER A 47 14.01 -7.21 24.75
CA SER A 47 14.94 -8.30 24.37
C SER A 47 14.47 -9.76 24.52
N SER A 48 15.06 -10.75 23.84
CA SER A 48 16.43 -11.27 24.15
C SER A 48 16.83 -12.42 23.19
N LEU A 49 18.09 -12.88 23.05
CA LEU A 49 19.22 -12.93 23.99
C LEU A 49 20.59 -12.40 23.45
N SER A 50 21.43 -13.26 22.86
CA SER A 50 22.90 -13.31 23.09
C SER A 50 23.71 -13.65 21.82
N LEU A 51 25.06 -13.78 21.79
CA LEU A 51 26.14 -13.78 22.80
C LEU A 51 27.31 -12.85 22.38
N GLY A 52 28.17 -12.47 23.34
CA GLY A 52 29.50 -11.88 23.07
C GLY A 52 29.57 -10.34 23.16
N GLY A 53 30.36 -9.83 24.11
CA GLY A 53 30.49 -8.38 24.40
C GLY A 53 29.69 -7.95 25.64
N ALA A 54 30.26 -7.05 26.44
CA ALA A 54 29.72 -6.68 27.76
C ALA A 54 28.41 -5.87 27.63
N LYS A 55 27.27 -6.55 27.76
CA LYS A 55 25.93 -5.99 27.51
C LYS A 55 25.34 -5.43 28.82
N SER A 56 25.11 -4.11 28.87
CA SER A 56 24.47 -3.46 30.02
C SER A 56 22.97 -3.78 30.07
N THR A 57 22.58 -4.70 30.96
CA THR A 57 21.18 -5.14 31.11
C THR A 57 20.40 -4.23 32.06
N SER A 58 19.29 -3.66 31.58
CA SER A 58 18.33 -2.89 32.39
C SER A 58 16.92 -3.45 32.24
N THR A 59 16.63 -4.49 33.02
CA THR A 59 15.34 -5.19 33.11
C THR A 59 14.27 -4.33 33.79
N ASN A 60 12.98 -4.61 33.54
CA ASN A 60 11.88 -4.03 34.31
C ASN A 60 12.02 -4.38 35.81
N LEU A 61 11.66 -3.44 36.69
CA LEU A 61 11.74 -3.61 38.13
C LEU A 61 10.49 -4.24 38.76
N LEU A 62 9.36 -4.27 38.03
CA LEU A 62 8.16 -5.05 38.34
C LEU A 62 8.34 -6.49 37.86
N SER A 63 7.78 -7.44 38.61
CA SER A 63 7.85 -8.88 38.31
C SER A 63 6.76 -9.37 37.36
N ASP A 64 5.62 -8.67 37.32
CA ASP A 64 4.43 -9.02 36.57
C ASP A 64 3.79 -7.71 36.07
N PRO A 65 4.34 -7.10 35.01
CA PRO A 65 3.99 -5.74 34.61
C PRO A 65 2.63 -5.64 33.92
N GLY A 66 2.12 -6.75 33.39
CA GLY A 66 0.76 -6.89 32.87
C GLY A 66 -0.28 -7.24 33.94
N PHE A 67 0.12 -7.49 35.20
CA PHE A 67 -0.78 -7.92 36.28
C PHE A 67 -1.49 -9.27 36.04
N GLU A 68 -0.91 -10.10 35.16
CA GLU A 68 -1.45 -11.37 34.71
C GLU A 68 -1.64 -12.38 35.84
N THR A 69 -0.84 -12.30 36.91
CA THR A 69 -0.88 -13.22 38.04
C THR A 69 -1.09 -12.54 39.39
N SER A 70 -0.85 -11.23 39.47
CA SER A 70 -0.71 -10.49 40.72
C SER A 70 -0.99 -8.99 40.56
N VAL A 71 -1.06 -8.24 41.66
CA VAL A 71 -1.05 -6.77 41.63
C VAL A 71 0.36 -6.16 41.54
N SER A 72 1.39 -6.97 41.23
CA SER A 72 2.82 -6.57 41.14
C SER A 72 3.40 -5.80 42.33
N GLY A 73 2.74 -5.84 43.50
CA GLY A 73 3.13 -5.08 44.69
C GLY A 73 2.62 -3.62 44.71
N PHE A 74 1.68 -3.24 43.84
CA PHE A 74 0.90 -2.02 44.07
C PHE A 74 0.04 -2.16 45.33
N SER A 75 -0.10 -1.06 46.06
CA SER A 75 -0.96 -0.93 47.23
C SER A 75 -1.64 0.45 47.24
N ALA A 76 -2.74 0.56 47.96
CA ALA A 76 -3.35 1.83 48.33
C ALA A 76 -3.32 1.94 49.87
N PRO A 77 -2.87 3.08 50.45
CA PRO A 77 -2.68 3.20 51.89
C PRO A 77 -3.97 3.53 52.64
N ASP A 78 -4.91 4.22 51.99
CA ASP A 78 -6.15 4.72 52.59
C ASP A 78 -7.34 3.80 52.31
N ARG A 79 -8.21 3.64 53.32
CA ARG A 79 -9.32 2.66 53.32
C ARG A 79 -10.46 2.93 52.33
N LEU A 80 -10.44 4.06 51.62
CA LEU A 80 -11.45 4.43 50.62
C LEU A 80 -10.97 4.17 49.18
N ASP A 81 -9.69 3.84 49.02
CA ASP A 81 -9.07 3.52 47.75
C ASP A 81 -8.99 2.00 47.57
N SER A 82 -8.78 1.56 46.34
CA SER A 82 -8.54 0.14 46.07
C SER A 82 -7.60 -0.07 44.89
N VAL A 83 -6.76 -1.10 45.01
CA VAL A 83 -6.03 -1.71 43.91
C VAL A 83 -6.34 -3.21 43.89
N ALA A 84 -6.72 -3.75 42.74
CA ALA A 84 -7.13 -5.15 42.60
C ALA A 84 -6.89 -5.65 41.17
N ARG A 85 -6.43 -6.89 41.01
CA ARG A 85 -6.36 -7.56 39.70
C ARG A 85 -7.77 -7.79 39.17
N THR A 86 -8.08 -7.33 37.95
CA THR A 86 -9.39 -7.50 37.31
C THR A 86 -9.29 -8.24 35.99
N THR A 87 -10.10 -9.30 35.84
CA THR A 87 -10.36 -9.96 34.55
C THR A 87 -11.54 -9.34 33.81
N PHE A 88 -12.30 -8.44 34.45
CA PHE A 88 -13.39 -7.72 33.77
C PHE A 88 -12.80 -6.62 32.90
N ARG A 89 -12.68 -6.91 31.59
CA ARG A 89 -12.03 -6.07 30.59
C ARG A 89 -10.59 -5.72 31.00
N PRO A 90 -9.60 -6.59 30.72
CA PRO A 90 -8.21 -6.16 30.75
C PRO A 90 -7.90 -5.07 29.69
N ILE A 91 -6.68 -4.54 29.69
CA ILE A 91 -6.13 -3.71 28.60
C ILE A 91 -5.40 -4.63 27.61
N ASP A 92 -4.47 -5.45 28.10
CA ASP A 92 -3.86 -6.57 27.38
C ASP A 92 -3.95 -7.86 28.23
N GLY A 93 -3.72 -9.03 27.63
CA GLY A 93 -3.68 -10.30 28.34
C GLY A 93 -5.01 -10.73 29.00
N THR A 94 -4.91 -11.38 30.17
CA THR A 94 -6.03 -11.97 30.91
C THR A 94 -6.52 -11.11 32.08
N ALA A 95 -5.71 -10.19 32.61
CA ALA A 95 -6.14 -9.29 33.69
C ALA A 95 -5.24 -8.06 33.86
N SER A 96 -5.83 -6.91 34.23
CA SER A 96 -5.10 -5.67 34.52
C SER A 96 -5.20 -5.26 36.00
N LEU A 97 -4.48 -4.22 36.41
CA LEU A 97 -4.69 -3.57 37.71
C LEU A 97 -5.89 -2.61 37.67
N SER A 98 -7.01 -2.97 38.28
CA SER A 98 -8.07 -2.03 38.63
C SER A 98 -7.62 -1.12 39.76
N VAL A 99 -7.82 0.19 39.60
CA VAL A 99 -7.48 1.22 40.57
C VAL A 99 -8.72 2.11 40.78
N SER A 100 -9.06 2.36 42.05
CA SER A 100 -10.05 3.39 42.43
C SER A 100 -9.44 4.32 43.47
N LEU A 101 -9.55 5.63 43.26
CA LEU A 101 -9.04 6.68 44.15
C LEU A 101 -10.19 7.60 44.57
N TYR A 102 -10.29 7.92 45.86
CA TYR A 102 -11.46 8.60 46.43
C TYR A 102 -11.50 10.12 46.17
N ASN A 103 -10.36 10.82 46.18
CA ASN A 103 -10.19 12.22 45.72
C ASN A 103 -8.70 12.59 45.62
N GLN A 104 -8.39 13.83 45.31
CA GLN A 104 -7.04 14.41 45.10
C GLN A 104 -6.06 14.35 46.29
N LEU A 105 -6.51 14.00 47.49
CA LEU A 105 -5.62 13.69 48.63
C LEU A 105 -5.16 12.24 48.64
N HIS A 106 -5.79 11.39 47.84
CA HIS A 106 -5.60 9.94 47.81
C HIS A 106 -4.68 9.51 46.67
N HIS A 107 -3.93 8.43 46.90
CA HIS A 107 -2.97 7.88 45.95
C HIS A 107 -2.85 6.37 46.09
N ALA A 108 -2.55 5.69 44.98
CA ALA A 108 -2.13 4.29 44.98
C ALA A 108 -0.71 4.21 44.41
N GLY A 109 0.06 3.17 44.74
CA GLY A 109 1.44 3.12 44.27
C GLY A 109 2.20 1.84 44.57
N TRP A 110 3.34 1.75 43.90
CA TRP A 110 4.34 0.69 44.03
C TRP A 110 5.67 1.33 44.41
N SER A 111 6.48 0.70 45.26
CA SER A 111 7.83 1.19 45.55
C SER A 111 8.82 0.08 45.87
N LYS A 112 10.10 0.37 45.61
CA LYS A 112 11.23 -0.55 45.78
C LYS A 112 12.35 0.14 46.55
N ALA A 113 12.92 -0.54 47.54
CA ALA A 113 14.01 -0.01 48.34
C ALA A 113 15.27 0.17 47.49
N ALA A 114 15.87 1.36 47.53
CA ALA A 114 17.04 1.70 46.70
C ALA A 114 18.28 0.87 47.07
N SER A 115 18.36 0.34 48.29
CA SER A 115 19.37 -0.63 48.73
C SER A 115 19.35 -1.96 47.94
N SER A 116 18.26 -2.28 47.25
CA SER A 116 18.18 -3.43 46.34
C SER A 116 18.65 -3.13 44.91
N LEU A 117 19.09 -1.90 44.64
CA LEU A 117 19.39 -1.37 43.31
C LEU A 117 20.77 -0.71 43.28
N PRO A 118 21.88 -1.47 43.14
CA PRO A 118 23.24 -0.91 43.12
C PRO A 118 23.50 0.03 41.91
N GLN A 119 22.63 0.03 40.92
CA GLN A 119 22.68 0.86 39.70
C GLN A 119 22.05 2.26 39.87
N LEU A 120 21.84 2.76 41.08
CA LEU A 120 21.08 4.00 41.34
C LEU A 120 21.96 5.26 41.53
N ASN A 121 23.29 5.10 41.48
CA ASN A 121 24.24 6.19 41.71
C ASN A 121 24.38 7.08 40.46
N ALA A 122 23.61 8.17 40.41
CA ALA A 122 23.60 9.20 39.35
C ALA A 122 23.01 8.74 37.99
N ASN A 123 21.73 8.40 37.95
CA ASN A 123 21.04 7.83 36.79
C ASN A 123 19.58 8.30 36.68
N ASP A 124 18.96 8.12 35.52
CA ASP A 124 17.51 8.37 35.32
C ASP A 124 16.65 7.20 35.79
N PHE A 125 15.47 7.51 36.36
CA PHE A 125 14.41 6.54 36.67
C PHE A 125 13.16 6.82 35.82
N SER A 126 12.89 5.93 34.87
CA SER A 126 11.77 6.03 33.93
C SER A 126 10.63 5.09 34.32
N VAL A 127 9.39 5.56 34.20
CA VAL A 127 8.17 4.77 34.41
C VAL A 127 7.18 5.00 33.27
N ALA A 128 6.49 3.94 32.84
CA ALA A 128 5.46 3.99 31.82
C ALA A 128 4.37 2.93 32.07
N GLY A 129 3.21 3.06 31.43
CA GLY A 129 2.12 2.10 31.49
C GLY A 129 0.88 2.57 30.72
N THR A 130 -0.03 1.67 30.39
CA THR A 130 -1.27 1.96 29.66
C THR A 130 -2.43 2.09 30.63
N VAL A 131 -3.22 3.17 30.56
CA VAL A 131 -4.43 3.34 31.38
C VAL A 131 -5.71 3.39 30.54
N ARG A 132 -6.82 2.96 31.15
CA ARG A 132 -8.17 3.11 30.60
C ARG A 132 -9.16 3.53 31.69
N PRO A 133 -9.70 4.75 31.65
CA PRO A 133 -10.71 5.21 32.62
C PRO A 133 -12.01 4.39 32.51
N ASN A 134 -12.61 4.07 33.66
CA ASN A 134 -13.88 3.34 33.68
C ASN A 134 -15.09 4.24 33.38
N SER A 135 -14.97 5.54 33.68
CA SER A 135 -16.01 6.55 33.48
C SER A 135 -15.44 7.87 32.94
N SER A 136 -16.31 8.67 32.32
CA SER A 136 -15.96 10.00 31.81
C SER A 136 -16.12 11.04 32.91
N SER A 137 -15.09 11.84 33.16
CA SER A 137 -15.13 12.97 34.09
C SER A 137 -14.13 14.06 33.70
N SER A 138 -14.26 15.24 34.29
CA SER A 138 -13.28 16.34 34.17
C SER A 138 -12.01 16.12 35.01
N ALA A 139 -11.89 14.99 35.72
CA ALA A 139 -10.70 14.64 36.47
C ALA A 139 -9.54 14.28 35.54
N LEU A 140 -8.31 14.61 35.96
CA LEU A 140 -7.11 14.05 35.38
C LEU A 140 -6.58 12.92 36.27
N ILE A 141 -6.24 11.79 35.67
CA ILE A 141 -5.44 10.74 36.31
C ILE A 141 -3.98 11.19 36.26
N GLY A 142 -3.28 11.17 37.39
CA GLY A 142 -1.84 11.42 37.48
C GLY A 142 -1.05 10.12 37.55
N PHE A 143 0.06 10.03 36.80
CA PHE A 143 0.99 8.91 36.78
C PHE A 143 2.41 9.45 36.97
N CYS A 144 3.07 9.08 38.08
CA CYS A 144 4.29 9.73 38.53
C CYS A 144 5.44 8.75 38.78
N ALA A 145 6.65 9.13 38.32
CA ALA A 145 7.90 8.62 38.87
C ALA A 145 8.20 9.36 40.17
N VAL A 146 8.47 8.62 41.25
CA VAL A 146 8.85 9.20 42.55
C VAL A 146 10.14 8.58 43.09
N ALA A 147 10.96 9.40 43.74
CA ALA A 147 12.15 8.96 44.47
C ALA A 147 12.24 9.70 45.80
N TYR A 148 12.61 9.00 46.87
CA TYR A 148 12.73 9.57 48.22
C TYR A 148 14.17 9.46 48.66
N THR A 149 14.78 10.61 48.97
CA THR A 149 16.14 10.70 49.53
C THR A 149 16.20 10.12 50.95
N THR A 150 17.38 9.73 51.42
CA THR A 150 17.55 9.26 52.81
C THR A 150 17.33 10.36 53.87
N SER A 151 17.29 11.64 53.46
CA SER A 151 16.89 12.78 54.29
C SER A 151 15.38 13.07 54.26
N GLY A 152 14.58 12.25 53.57
CA GLY A 152 13.11 12.36 53.53
C GLY A 152 12.54 13.29 52.45
N ALA A 153 13.37 14.06 51.74
CA ALA A 153 12.91 14.87 50.62
C ALA A 153 12.45 13.98 49.45
N GLN A 154 11.28 14.28 48.87
CA GLN A 154 10.72 13.60 47.71
C GLN A 154 11.05 14.35 46.42
N LEU A 155 11.60 13.62 45.44
CA LEU A 155 11.66 14.02 44.04
C LEU A 155 10.51 13.33 43.30
N ARG A 156 9.90 14.04 42.34
CA ARG A 156 8.68 13.61 41.64
C ARG A 156 8.66 14.21 40.24
N ASN A 157 8.37 13.39 39.23
CA ASN A 157 7.91 13.85 37.92
C ASN A 157 6.62 13.13 37.56
N CYS A 158 5.67 13.81 36.92
CA CYS A 158 4.32 13.29 36.67
C CYS A 158 3.84 13.65 35.26
N VAL A 159 3.12 12.73 34.64
CA VAL A 159 2.25 12.99 33.48
C VAL A 159 0.79 12.87 33.92
N THR A 160 -0.12 13.60 33.28
CA THR A 160 -1.56 13.57 33.55
C THR A 160 -2.38 13.29 32.30
N VAL A 161 -3.55 12.66 32.46
CA VAL A 161 -4.46 12.33 31.36
C VAL A 161 -5.91 12.52 31.74
N ALA A 162 -6.73 13.03 30.80
CA ALA A 162 -8.16 13.20 30.99
C ALA A 162 -8.90 11.86 31.17
N SER A 163 -9.76 11.79 32.18
CA SER A 163 -10.62 10.63 32.46
C SER A 163 -11.75 10.51 31.42
N VAL A 164 -11.46 9.93 30.25
CA VAL A 164 -12.48 9.61 29.22
C VAL A 164 -12.80 8.11 29.25
N ALA A 165 -14.07 7.75 29.45
CA ALA A 165 -14.51 6.36 29.58
C ALA A 165 -14.04 5.49 28.40
N GLY A 166 -13.37 4.38 28.70
CA GLY A 166 -12.92 3.42 27.70
C GLY A 166 -11.75 3.88 26.82
N LYS A 167 -11.29 5.13 26.91
CA LYS A 167 -10.13 5.59 26.14
C LYS A 167 -8.84 5.01 26.70
N LEU A 168 -8.20 4.13 25.93
CA LEU A 168 -6.81 3.74 26.17
C LEU A 168 -5.89 4.95 25.97
N THR A 169 -5.00 5.20 26.93
CA THR A 169 -3.91 6.17 26.78
C THR A 169 -2.66 5.60 27.44
N ARG A 170 -1.55 5.56 26.70
CA ARG A 170 -0.26 5.15 27.24
C ARG A 170 0.50 6.36 27.79
N LEU A 171 1.02 6.20 29.01
CA LEU A 171 1.65 7.24 29.80
C LEU A 171 3.13 6.89 30.01
N GLY A 172 3.98 7.90 30.09
CA GLY A 172 5.40 7.76 30.39
C GLY A 172 5.95 9.02 31.02
N THR A 173 6.87 8.89 31.97
CA THR A 173 7.61 9.99 32.56
C THR A 173 8.96 9.52 33.10
N THR A 174 9.97 10.39 33.04
CA THR A 174 11.32 10.11 33.56
C THR A 174 11.70 11.11 34.64
N LEU A 175 12.18 10.60 35.76
CA LEU A 175 12.71 11.37 36.88
C LEU A 175 14.23 11.23 36.91
N THR A 176 14.93 12.30 36.53
CA THR A 176 16.39 12.40 36.67
C THR A 176 16.76 12.49 38.14
N LEU A 177 17.68 11.62 38.59
CA LEU A 177 18.14 11.57 39.98
C LEU A 177 19.49 12.29 40.12
N PRO A 178 19.56 13.44 40.82
CA PRO A 178 20.79 14.19 41.01
C PRO A 178 21.99 13.34 41.47
N ALA A 179 23.11 13.51 40.76
CA ALA A 179 24.33 12.80 41.05
C ALA A 179 24.80 13.02 42.51
N LYS A 180 25.31 11.96 43.14
CA LYS A 180 25.83 11.93 44.53
C LYS A 180 24.78 12.09 45.64
N GLN A 181 23.48 11.98 45.35
CA GLN A 181 22.46 11.83 46.40
C GLN A 181 22.23 10.36 46.80
N SER A 182 21.92 10.13 48.07
CA SER A 182 21.50 8.82 48.60
C SER A 182 19.98 8.71 48.63
N TYR A 183 19.44 7.65 48.04
CA TYR A 183 18.00 7.36 48.02
C TYR A 183 17.64 6.23 48.98
N ALA A 184 16.44 6.31 49.56
CA ALA A 184 15.86 5.27 50.40
C ALA A 184 14.95 4.33 49.57
N ARG A 185 14.11 4.90 48.69
CA ARG A 185 13.20 4.16 47.81
C ARG A 185 12.88 4.93 46.54
N ILE A 186 12.53 4.20 45.48
CA ILE A 186 11.93 4.72 44.24
C ILE A 186 10.56 4.05 44.03
N GLY A 187 9.69 4.62 43.19
CA GLY A 187 8.35 4.06 42.98
C GLY A 187 7.51 4.72 41.91
N ILE A 188 6.34 4.12 41.65
CA ILE A 188 5.26 4.68 40.84
C ILE A 188 4.19 5.17 41.80
N GLU A 189 3.68 6.39 41.58
CA GLU A 189 2.55 6.94 42.31
C GLU A 189 1.43 7.31 41.34
N LEU A 190 0.20 6.90 41.66
CA LEU A 190 -1.02 7.11 40.91
C LEU A 190 -1.91 8.05 41.71
N GLY A 191 -2.41 9.12 41.08
CA GLY A 191 -3.21 10.15 41.75
C GLY A 191 -4.38 10.65 40.89
N THR A 192 -5.13 11.61 41.41
CA THR A 192 -6.20 12.31 40.69
C THR A 192 -6.19 13.81 41.00
N THR A 193 -6.63 14.65 40.06
CA THR A 193 -6.79 16.10 40.27
C THR A 193 -8.22 16.49 40.67
N SER A 194 -9.05 15.54 41.12
CA SER A 194 -10.47 15.75 41.41
C SER A 194 -10.79 15.68 42.90
N SER A 195 -11.73 16.50 43.36
CA SER A 195 -12.37 16.36 44.67
C SER A 195 -13.35 15.16 44.76
N THR A 196 -13.56 14.43 43.66
CA THR A 196 -14.47 13.27 43.56
C THR A 196 -13.72 11.99 43.17
N ALA A 197 -14.35 10.86 43.47
CA ALA A 197 -13.77 9.54 43.21
C ALA A 197 -13.66 9.22 41.71
N ILE A 198 -12.58 8.53 41.34
CA ILE A 198 -12.28 8.06 39.99
C ILE A 198 -11.94 6.56 40.04
N SER A 199 -12.24 5.83 38.97
CA SER A 199 -11.68 4.49 38.77
C SER A 199 -11.23 4.27 37.33
N PHE A 200 -10.17 3.49 37.17
CA PHE A 200 -9.53 3.15 35.91
C PHE A 200 -8.85 1.78 36.02
N VAL A 201 -8.47 1.20 34.89
CA VAL A 201 -7.50 0.09 34.85
C VAL A 201 -6.15 0.59 34.35
N LEU A 202 -5.07 -0.02 34.85
CA LEU A 202 -3.67 0.22 34.52
C LEU A 202 -3.00 -1.10 34.13
N ASP A 203 -2.13 -1.05 33.12
CA ASP A 203 -1.49 -2.21 32.50
C ASP A 203 -0.12 -1.84 31.87
N ASP A 204 0.59 -2.82 31.31
CA ASP A 204 1.89 -2.66 30.60
C ASP A 204 2.99 -1.93 31.40
N VAL A 205 3.03 -2.09 32.72
CA VAL A 205 3.79 -1.17 33.58
C VAL A 205 5.30 -1.42 33.54
N LEU A 206 6.02 -0.52 32.88
CA LEU A 206 7.48 -0.45 32.89
C LEU A 206 7.96 0.46 34.02
N ALA A 207 8.87 -0.03 34.87
CA ALA A 207 9.69 0.79 35.76
C ALA A 207 11.16 0.40 35.59
N LYS A 208 12.03 1.36 35.29
CA LYS A 208 13.43 1.08 34.91
C LYS A 208 14.38 2.19 35.36
N VAL A 209 15.56 1.81 35.82
CA VAL A 209 16.70 2.72 36.00
C VAL A 209 17.65 2.55 34.81
N THR A 210 18.08 3.65 34.21
CA THR A 210 18.94 3.64 33.01
C THR A 210 20.36 4.10 33.38
N PRO A 211 21.40 3.26 33.22
CA PRO A 211 22.76 3.64 33.57
C PRO A 211 23.39 4.59 32.53
N THR A 212 24.02 5.67 33.02
CA THR A 212 24.80 6.60 32.20
C THR A 212 25.97 5.86 31.52
N PRO A 213 26.19 6.01 30.19
CA PRO A 213 27.23 5.27 29.48
C PRO A 213 28.63 5.70 29.90
N THR A 214 29.49 4.73 30.20
CA THR A 214 30.92 4.96 30.46
C THR A 214 31.65 5.19 29.12
N PRO A 215 32.51 6.21 28.98
CA PRO A 215 33.26 6.44 27.74
C PRO A 215 34.21 5.28 27.43
N ALA A 216 34.22 4.83 26.17
CA ALA A 216 35.08 3.75 25.70
C ALA A 216 36.53 4.23 25.47
N PRO A 217 37.55 3.35 25.65
CA PRO A 217 38.95 3.69 25.43
C PRO A 217 39.26 3.93 23.94
N THR A 218 40.09 4.94 23.67
CA THR A 218 40.43 5.38 22.31
C THR A 218 41.40 4.42 21.61
N PRO A 219 41.14 3.96 20.36
CA PRO A 219 42.07 3.12 19.61
C PRO A 219 43.30 3.89 19.11
N THR A 220 44.42 3.20 18.99
CA THR A 220 45.72 3.76 18.54
C THR A 220 45.85 3.66 17.01
N PRO A 221 46.38 4.69 16.30
CA PRO A 221 46.45 4.68 14.84
C PRO A 221 47.44 3.66 14.26
N THR A 222 47.07 3.08 13.12
CA THR A 222 47.88 2.12 12.34
C THR A 222 48.47 2.83 11.09
N PRO A 223 49.74 2.59 10.70
CA PRO A 223 50.37 3.34 9.60
C PRO A 223 49.84 2.99 8.20
N THR A 224 49.87 3.98 7.30
CA THR A 224 49.27 3.96 5.96
C THR A 224 50.21 3.32 4.91
N PRO A 225 49.71 2.48 3.98
CA PRO A 225 50.47 1.99 2.84
C PRO A 225 50.63 3.05 1.73
N THR A 226 51.69 2.91 0.93
CA THR A 226 52.11 3.88 -0.11
C THR A 226 51.42 3.62 -1.47
N PRO A 227 51.01 4.66 -2.24
CA PRO A 227 50.34 4.47 -3.52
C PRO A 227 51.26 3.90 -4.63
N THR A 228 50.67 3.07 -5.49
CA THR A 228 51.28 2.49 -6.70
C THR A 228 50.87 3.30 -7.95
N PRO A 229 51.74 3.52 -8.96
CA PRO A 229 51.44 4.41 -10.08
C PRO A 229 50.38 3.89 -11.06
N THR A 230 49.64 4.83 -11.65
CA THR A 230 48.47 4.61 -12.51
C THR A 230 48.82 4.17 -13.95
N PRO A 231 48.10 3.19 -14.55
CA PRO A 231 48.21 2.91 -15.98
C PRO A 231 47.54 3.99 -16.85
N THR A 232 48.02 4.15 -18.08
CA THR A 232 47.59 5.16 -19.06
C THR A 232 46.20 4.83 -19.65
N PRO A 233 45.32 5.82 -19.91
CA PRO A 233 43.99 5.56 -20.47
C PRO A 233 44.03 5.09 -21.93
N THR A 234 43.39 3.95 -22.19
CA THR A 234 42.99 3.47 -23.53
C THR A 234 41.86 4.36 -24.08
N PRO A 235 41.82 4.69 -25.39
CA PRO A 235 40.75 5.52 -25.96
C PRO A 235 39.36 4.90 -25.77
N THR A 236 38.42 5.72 -25.31
CA THR A 236 37.02 5.36 -25.04
C THR A 236 36.30 4.96 -26.34
N PRO A 237 35.50 3.88 -26.36
CA PRO A 237 34.63 3.60 -27.49
C PRO A 237 33.57 4.72 -27.65
N THR A 238 33.25 5.05 -28.89
CA THR A 238 32.16 5.99 -29.23
C THR A 238 30.84 5.52 -28.62
N PRO A 239 29.99 6.40 -28.04
CA PRO A 239 28.71 5.98 -27.49
C PRO A 239 27.85 5.32 -28.57
N THR A 240 27.45 4.07 -28.31
CA THR A 240 26.43 3.38 -29.12
C THR A 240 25.15 4.21 -29.09
N PRO A 241 24.52 4.51 -30.24
CA PRO A 241 23.26 5.25 -30.24
C PRO A 241 22.18 4.49 -29.46
N THR A 242 21.39 5.23 -28.68
CA THR A 242 20.24 4.69 -27.95
C THR A 242 19.31 3.95 -28.91
N PRO A 243 18.86 2.72 -28.60
CA PRO A 243 17.91 2.00 -29.44
C PRO A 243 16.62 2.81 -29.63
N ASP A 244 16.10 2.79 -30.86
CA ASP A 244 14.86 3.48 -31.19
C ASP A 244 13.64 2.75 -30.62
N SER A 245 12.78 3.47 -29.89
CA SER A 245 11.51 2.93 -29.42
C SER A 245 10.54 2.72 -30.58
N VAL A 246 10.27 1.46 -30.91
CA VAL A 246 9.26 1.03 -31.89
C VAL A 246 8.01 0.59 -31.13
N THR A 247 6.84 1.06 -31.55
CA THR A 247 5.55 0.68 -30.94
C THR A 247 5.17 -0.77 -31.27
N ALA A 248 4.20 -1.32 -30.54
CA ALA A 248 3.38 -2.40 -31.06
C ALA A 248 2.55 -1.94 -32.28
N SER A 249 1.78 -2.84 -32.89
CA SER A 249 0.76 -2.43 -33.85
C SER A 249 -0.33 -1.61 -33.14
N LEU A 250 -0.69 -0.46 -33.72
CA LEU A 250 -1.81 0.36 -33.27
C LEU A 250 -3.19 -0.25 -33.62
N ILE A 251 -3.22 -1.26 -34.49
CA ILE A 251 -4.44 -2.02 -34.83
C ILE A 251 -4.62 -3.14 -33.80
N SER A 252 -5.69 -3.04 -33.01
CA SER A 252 -5.98 -3.91 -31.85
C SER A 252 -6.30 -5.36 -32.20
N ASP A 253 -6.97 -5.59 -33.33
CA ASP A 253 -7.28 -6.92 -33.87
C ASP A 253 -6.78 -6.99 -35.33
N PRO A 254 -5.49 -7.34 -35.56
CA PRO A 254 -4.84 -7.23 -36.86
C PRO A 254 -5.26 -8.35 -37.84
N GLY A 255 -5.78 -9.46 -37.34
CA GLY A 255 -6.35 -10.57 -38.12
C GLY A 255 -7.86 -10.47 -38.32
N PHE A 256 -8.52 -9.46 -37.74
CA PHE A 256 -9.98 -9.26 -37.80
C PHE A 256 -10.77 -10.44 -37.22
N GLU A 257 -10.23 -11.10 -36.20
CA GLU A 257 -10.81 -12.28 -35.58
C GLU A 257 -12.08 -11.99 -34.78
N SER A 258 -12.26 -10.75 -34.34
CA SER A 258 -13.37 -10.30 -33.49
C SER A 258 -14.25 -9.23 -34.15
N GLY A 259 -13.67 -8.35 -34.99
CA GLY A 259 -14.38 -7.19 -35.53
C GLY A 259 -13.80 -6.64 -36.83
N ILE A 260 -13.97 -5.33 -37.05
CA ILE A 260 -13.41 -4.61 -38.21
C ILE A 260 -12.29 -3.63 -37.82
N SER A 261 -11.86 -3.65 -36.56
CA SER A 261 -10.64 -2.98 -36.03
C SER A 261 -10.48 -1.50 -36.41
N GLY A 262 -11.60 -0.76 -36.48
CA GLY A 262 -11.62 0.66 -36.82
C GLY A 262 -11.62 0.99 -38.31
N PHE A 263 -11.61 0.00 -39.22
CA PHE A 263 -11.71 0.26 -40.66
C PHE A 263 -13.12 0.68 -41.07
N PHE A 264 -13.23 1.78 -41.83
CA PHE A 264 -14.48 2.32 -42.34
C PHE A 264 -14.43 2.68 -43.83
N ALA A 265 -15.59 2.67 -44.47
CA ALA A 265 -15.78 3.13 -45.84
C ALA A 265 -16.07 4.64 -45.86
N GLN A 266 -15.43 5.40 -46.75
CA GLN A 266 -15.64 6.85 -46.82
C GLN A 266 -17.04 7.23 -47.34
N ASN A 267 -17.62 6.43 -48.23
CA ASN A 267 -18.93 6.70 -48.83
C ASN A 267 -19.86 5.51 -48.65
N ALA A 268 -21.17 5.78 -48.57
CA ALA A 268 -22.21 4.75 -48.50
C ALA A 268 -22.36 3.89 -49.78
N SER A 269 -21.55 4.15 -50.82
CA SER A 269 -21.42 3.29 -52.00
C SER A 269 -20.32 2.23 -51.87
N ASP A 270 -19.50 2.29 -50.82
CA ASP A 270 -18.39 1.37 -50.55
C ASP A 270 -18.68 0.58 -49.25
N SER A 271 -17.99 -0.53 -49.01
CA SER A 271 -18.19 -1.33 -47.79
C SER A 271 -16.91 -1.96 -47.25
N VAL A 272 -16.80 -1.93 -45.93
CA VAL A 272 -15.91 -2.78 -45.12
C VAL A 272 -16.78 -3.76 -44.34
N SER A 273 -16.46 -5.05 -44.35
CA SER A 273 -17.12 -6.03 -43.48
C SER A 273 -16.18 -7.15 -43.06
N ARG A 274 -16.35 -7.70 -41.86
CA ARG A 274 -15.64 -8.92 -41.41
C ARG A 274 -16.25 -10.14 -42.10
N SER A 275 -15.44 -10.93 -42.80
CA SER A 275 -15.87 -12.13 -43.51
C SER A 275 -15.08 -13.36 -43.06
N THR A 276 -15.80 -14.43 -42.73
CA THR A 276 -15.25 -15.78 -42.49
C THR A 276 -15.16 -16.62 -43.77
N THR A 277 -15.51 -16.03 -44.94
CA THR A 277 -15.54 -16.76 -46.21
C THR A 277 -14.18 -16.69 -46.88
N SER A 278 -13.46 -17.82 -46.90
CA SER A 278 -12.11 -17.94 -47.47
C SER A 278 -11.16 -16.85 -46.94
N PRO A 279 -10.89 -16.79 -45.63
CA PRO A 279 -9.97 -15.80 -45.08
C PRO A 279 -8.54 -16.04 -45.59
N ILE A 280 -7.64 -15.07 -45.39
CA ILE A 280 -6.23 -15.17 -45.77
C ILE A 280 -5.42 -15.82 -44.63
N SER A 281 -5.77 -15.54 -43.38
CA SER A 281 -5.24 -16.13 -42.15
C SER A 281 -6.41 -16.51 -41.22
N GLY A 282 -6.16 -17.30 -40.17
CA GLY A 282 -7.08 -17.35 -39.04
C GLY A 282 -8.52 -17.82 -39.33
N LEU A 283 -9.51 -17.20 -38.66
CA LEU A 283 -10.94 -17.50 -38.84
C LEU A 283 -11.68 -16.47 -39.71
N ALA A 284 -11.09 -15.30 -39.97
CA ALA A 284 -11.70 -14.22 -40.74
C ALA A 284 -10.68 -13.30 -41.42
N SER A 285 -11.17 -12.45 -42.31
CA SER A 285 -10.46 -11.29 -42.88
C SER A 285 -11.46 -10.14 -43.06
N LEU A 286 -10.98 -8.92 -43.33
CA LEU A 286 -11.86 -7.92 -43.92
C LEU A 286 -12.14 -8.24 -45.39
N HIS A 287 -13.39 -8.05 -45.78
CA HIS A 287 -13.86 -7.95 -47.15
C HIS A 287 -14.07 -6.47 -47.48
N LEU A 288 -13.43 -6.01 -48.55
CA LEU A 288 -13.35 -4.61 -48.97
C LEU A 288 -13.92 -4.46 -50.37
N ASN A 289 -14.90 -3.57 -50.52
CA ASN A 289 -15.48 -3.23 -51.81
C ASN A 289 -15.56 -1.70 -51.96
N ILE A 290 -14.96 -1.15 -53.01
CA ILE A 290 -15.00 0.28 -53.36
C ILE A 290 -15.52 0.37 -54.80
N ASN A 291 -16.56 1.18 -55.00
CA ASN A 291 -17.38 1.14 -56.23
C ASN A 291 -17.26 2.40 -57.11
N SER A 292 -16.40 3.36 -56.79
CA SER A 292 -16.16 4.55 -57.62
C SER A 292 -14.73 5.08 -57.51
N TRP A 293 -14.34 5.91 -58.48
CA TRP A 293 -13.03 6.56 -58.51
C TRP A 293 -12.95 7.69 -57.50
N GLY A 294 -11.85 7.78 -56.76
CA GLY A 294 -11.64 8.77 -55.70
C GLY A 294 -12.23 8.37 -54.34
N ASN A 295 -13.03 7.29 -54.29
CA ASN A 295 -13.51 6.69 -53.05
C ASN A 295 -12.38 5.95 -52.31
N ASN A 296 -12.51 5.84 -50.99
CA ASN A 296 -11.48 5.29 -50.11
C ASN A 296 -12.08 4.42 -49.00
N ILE A 297 -11.30 3.46 -48.53
CA ILE A 297 -11.46 2.82 -47.22
C ILE A 297 -10.32 3.31 -46.32
N TRP A 298 -10.65 3.62 -45.08
CA TRP A 298 -9.75 4.24 -44.11
C TRP A 298 -9.69 3.44 -42.81
N TRP A 299 -8.54 3.52 -42.15
CA TRP A 299 -8.38 3.35 -40.71
C TRP A 299 -7.59 4.58 -40.24
N GLU A 300 -8.07 5.28 -39.20
CA GLU A 300 -7.51 6.53 -38.72
C GLU A 300 -7.32 6.46 -37.20
N GLU A 301 -6.20 7.00 -36.72
CA GLU A 301 -5.84 7.10 -35.30
C GLU A 301 -5.46 8.56 -34.99
N ASP A 302 -6.21 9.19 -34.07
CA ASP A 302 -5.88 10.53 -33.55
C ASP A 302 -4.74 10.41 -32.54
N VAL A 303 -3.59 11.02 -32.87
CA VAL A 303 -2.40 11.02 -32.02
C VAL A 303 -2.16 12.37 -31.35
N THR A 304 -3.09 13.32 -31.48
CA THR A 304 -2.96 14.70 -30.99
C THR A 304 -2.68 14.73 -29.49
N ASN A 305 -1.57 15.38 -29.11
CA ASN A 305 -1.10 15.53 -27.72
C ASN A 305 -0.75 14.19 -27.00
N SER A 306 -0.63 13.08 -27.74
CA SER A 306 -0.22 11.79 -27.20
C SER A 306 1.31 11.60 -27.22
N ALA A 307 1.81 10.55 -26.56
CA ALA A 307 3.20 10.11 -26.69
C ALA A 307 3.60 9.64 -28.11
N LEU A 308 2.62 9.48 -29.01
CA LEU A 308 2.83 9.14 -30.43
C LEU A 308 3.00 10.39 -31.33
N SER A 309 2.82 11.60 -30.78
CA SER A 309 2.90 12.86 -31.54
C SER A 309 4.26 13.08 -32.22
N TYR A 310 5.36 12.54 -31.68
CA TYR A 310 6.71 12.74 -32.20
C TYR A 310 7.35 11.43 -32.66
N ALA A 311 7.38 11.24 -33.97
CA ALA A 311 7.88 10.04 -34.62
C ALA A 311 8.91 10.38 -35.70
N LYS A 312 9.78 9.41 -36.02
CA LYS A 312 10.72 9.51 -37.15
C LYS A 312 10.41 8.55 -38.30
N LYS A 313 9.50 7.60 -38.08
CA LYS A 313 9.05 6.65 -39.12
C LYS A 313 7.67 6.09 -38.78
N PHE A 314 6.82 5.96 -39.79
CA PHE A 314 5.59 5.17 -39.74
C PHE A 314 5.70 4.03 -40.76
N VAL A 315 5.23 2.84 -40.40
CA VAL A 315 5.23 1.64 -41.24
C VAL A 315 3.86 1.00 -41.14
N VAL A 316 3.21 0.75 -42.27
CA VAL A 316 1.98 -0.04 -42.32
C VAL A 316 2.19 -1.23 -43.24
N ALA A 317 1.73 -2.41 -42.83
CA ALA A 317 1.83 -3.63 -43.61
C ALA A 317 0.53 -4.43 -43.53
N ALA A 318 0.26 -5.24 -44.54
CA ALA A 318 -0.90 -6.12 -44.60
C ALA A 318 -0.68 -7.28 -45.57
N LYS A 319 -1.44 -8.36 -45.42
CA LYS A 319 -1.74 -9.26 -46.53
C LYS A 319 -2.99 -8.75 -47.26
N MET A 320 -2.93 -8.65 -48.58
CA MET A 320 -4.08 -8.37 -49.43
C MET A 320 -4.24 -9.43 -50.53
N ARG A 321 -5.48 -9.71 -50.92
CA ARG A 321 -5.83 -10.66 -51.99
C ARG A 321 -6.99 -10.12 -52.82
N ALA A 322 -6.85 -10.05 -54.14
CA ALA A 322 -7.98 -9.77 -55.02
C ALA A 322 -8.95 -10.96 -55.02
N ASN A 323 -10.24 -10.74 -54.79
CA ASN A 323 -11.24 -11.82 -54.84
C ASN A 323 -11.90 -11.93 -56.23
N THR A 324 -11.90 -10.85 -57.02
CA THR A 324 -12.35 -10.82 -58.42
C THR A 324 -11.28 -10.23 -59.34
N VAL A 325 -11.44 -10.38 -60.65
CA VAL A 325 -10.51 -9.79 -61.64
C VAL A 325 -10.73 -8.28 -61.71
N SER A 326 -9.74 -7.50 -61.28
CA SER A 326 -9.72 -6.05 -61.54
C SER A 326 -8.64 -5.69 -62.56
N SER A 327 -8.97 -4.79 -63.49
CA SER A 327 -8.01 -4.23 -64.45
C SER A 327 -7.09 -3.16 -63.87
N THR A 328 -7.34 -2.71 -62.63
CA THR A 328 -6.58 -1.68 -61.93
C THR A 328 -6.25 -2.10 -60.50
N PRO A 329 -5.00 -1.95 -60.02
CA PRO A 329 -4.65 -2.27 -58.65
C PRO A 329 -5.28 -1.30 -57.65
N VAL A 330 -5.29 -1.72 -56.39
CA VAL A 330 -5.64 -0.85 -55.26
C VAL A 330 -4.37 -0.40 -54.56
N ASN A 331 -4.30 0.86 -54.18
CA ASN A 331 -3.17 1.40 -53.44
C ASN A 331 -3.42 1.28 -51.94
N PHE A 332 -2.59 0.48 -51.25
CA PHE A 332 -2.51 0.41 -49.80
C PHE A 332 -1.47 1.44 -49.34
N CYS A 333 -1.89 2.45 -48.59
CA CYS A 333 -1.07 3.60 -48.24
C CYS A 333 -0.90 3.76 -46.72
N ALA A 334 0.33 4.07 -46.30
CA ALA A 334 0.56 4.82 -45.08
C ALA A 334 0.13 6.29 -45.29
N ALA A 335 -0.35 6.93 -44.24
CA ALA A 335 -0.60 8.36 -44.17
C ALA A 335 -0.15 8.93 -42.80
N VAL A 336 0.35 10.16 -42.81
CA VAL A 336 0.57 10.95 -41.59
C VAL A 336 0.06 12.39 -41.77
N HIS A 337 -0.44 12.96 -40.68
CA HIS A 337 -1.03 14.29 -40.62
C HIS A 337 -0.31 15.11 -39.54
N TYR A 338 0.31 16.23 -39.91
CA TYR A 338 1.06 17.10 -38.99
C TYR A 338 0.19 18.25 -38.47
N ALA A 339 0.40 18.69 -37.23
CA ALA A 339 -0.31 19.85 -36.65
C ALA A 339 -0.01 21.16 -37.41
N SER A 340 1.12 21.21 -38.12
CA SER A 340 1.64 22.37 -38.85
C SER A 340 1.03 22.56 -40.25
N SER A 341 0.32 21.57 -40.81
CA SER A 341 -0.18 21.61 -42.18
C SER A 341 -1.50 20.87 -42.37
N SER A 342 -2.44 21.48 -43.12
CA SER A 342 -3.64 20.79 -43.64
C SER A 342 -3.30 19.62 -44.57
N ASP A 343 -2.13 19.66 -45.18
CA ASP A 343 -1.71 18.71 -46.20
C ASP A 343 -1.22 17.41 -45.56
N SER A 344 -1.71 16.29 -46.07
CA SER A 344 -1.47 14.96 -45.51
C SER A 344 -0.45 14.21 -46.37
N VAL A 345 0.58 13.63 -45.74
CA VAL A 345 1.66 12.93 -46.45
C VAL A 345 1.30 11.46 -46.61
N PHE A 346 1.27 10.97 -47.85
CA PHE A 346 0.97 9.58 -48.18
C PHE A 346 2.16 8.87 -48.81
N GLN A 347 2.35 7.58 -48.51
CA GLN A 347 3.18 6.66 -49.29
C GLN A 347 2.40 5.38 -49.54
N CYS A 348 2.38 4.91 -50.79
CA CYS A 348 1.44 3.89 -51.26
C CYS A 348 2.16 2.74 -51.99
N VAL A 349 1.65 1.51 -51.82
CA VAL A 349 2.04 0.33 -52.59
C VAL A 349 0.81 -0.26 -53.28
N ALA A 350 0.95 -0.60 -54.56
CA ALA A 350 -0.10 -1.23 -55.35
C ALA A 350 -0.24 -2.72 -55.01
N ALA A 351 -1.47 -3.18 -54.75
CA ALA A 351 -1.79 -4.59 -54.53
C ALA A 351 -1.79 -5.39 -55.85
N ASN A 352 -1.67 -6.72 -55.74
CA ASN A 352 -1.76 -7.62 -56.89
C ASN A 352 -3.21 -7.72 -57.40
N THR A 353 -3.41 -7.54 -58.72
CA THR A 353 -4.72 -7.65 -59.40
C THR A 353 -5.10 -9.10 -59.77
N THR A 354 -4.20 -10.06 -59.58
CA THR A 354 -4.44 -11.47 -59.89
C THR A 354 -5.37 -12.09 -58.85
N PRO A 355 -6.56 -12.62 -59.22
CA PRO A 355 -7.50 -13.20 -58.26
C PRO A 355 -6.89 -14.36 -57.48
N GLY A 356 -7.22 -14.45 -56.19
CA GLY A 356 -6.75 -15.51 -55.30
C GLY A 356 -5.28 -15.38 -54.85
N ALA A 357 -4.46 -14.57 -55.53
CA ALA A 357 -3.06 -14.36 -55.16
C ALA A 357 -2.96 -13.43 -53.94
N VAL A 358 -2.43 -13.95 -52.83
CA VAL A 358 -2.12 -13.17 -51.63
C VAL A 358 -0.78 -12.44 -51.83
N SER A 359 -0.77 -11.14 -51.64
CA SER A 359 0.43 -10.28 -51.62
C SER A 359 0.57 -9.61 -50.27
N THR A 360 1.72 -9.78 -49.61
CA THR A 360 2.10 -8.94 -48.46
C THR A 360 2.58 -7.59 -48.97
N LEU A 361 1.95 -6.51 -48.51
CA LEU A 361 2.27 -5.13 -48.86
C LEU A 361 2.89 -4.45 -47.63
N THR A 362 3.82 -3.51 -47.86
CA THR A 362 4.39 -2.67 -46.79
C THR A 362 4.64 -1.28 -47.34
N ALA A 363 3.93 -0.29 -46.81
CA ALA A 363 4.16 1.13 -47.06
C ALA A 363 4.85 1.76 -45.85
N SER A 364 5.72 2.75 -46.07
CA SER A 364 6.38 3.45 -44.98
C SER A 364 6.65 4.91 -45.31
N ILE A 365 6.47 5.76 -44.31
CA ILE A 365 6.79 7.19 -44.33
C ILE A 365 7.95 7.41 -43.37
N VAL A 366 8.98 8.13 -43.83
CA VAL A 366 9.92 8.80 -42.92
C VAL A 366 9.21 10.05 -42.41
N VAL A 367 9.05 10.15 -41.10
CA VAL A 367 8.35 11.25 -40.43
C VAL A 367 9.37 12.29 -40.00
N ASP A 368 9.03 13.57 -40.09
CA ASP A 368 9.85 14.65 -39.54
C ASP A 368 9.73 14.67 -38.00
N PRO A 369 10.79 14.31 -37.25
CA PRO A 369 10.73 14.25 -35.78
C PRO A 369 10.65 15.63 -35.12
N THR A 370 10.73 16.72 -35.87
CA THR A 370 10.63 18.09 -35.35
C THR A 370 9.20 18.65 -35.38
N GLN A 371 8.27 17.98 -36.05
CA GLN A 371 6.90 18.45 -36.23
C GLN A 371 5.89 17.47 -35.58
N PRO A 372 5.02 17.94 -34.67
CA PRO A 372 4.03 17.07 -34.04
C PRO A 372 3.01 16.55 -35.04
N LEU A 373 2.71 15.26 -34.95
CA LEU A 373 1.59 14.61 -35.59
C LEU A 373 0.28 14.88 -34.84
N VAL A 374 -0.80 14.96 -35.59
CA VAL A 374 -2.19 14.94 -35.09
C VAL A 374 -2.93 13.67 -35.52
N GLY A 375 -2.52 13.04 -36.62
CA GLY A 375 -3.17 11.81 -37.10
C GLY A 375 -2.22 10.86 -37.82
N LEU A 376 -2.53 9.58 -37.70
CA LEU A 376 -1.98 8.48 -38.49
C LEU A 376 -3.14 7.82 -39.25
N ALA A 377 -2.91 7.33 -40.46
CA ALA A 377 -3.94 6.55 -41.14
C ALA A 377 -3.38 5.48 -42.10
N ILE A 378 -4.21 4.46 -42.34
CA ILE A 378 -4.12 3.59 -43.52
C ILE A 378 -5.20 4.02 -44.49
N ARG A 379 -4.82 4.31 -45.74
CA ARG A 379 -5.78 4.57 -46.83
C ARG A 379 -5.69 3.47 -47.87
N ILE A 380 -6.83 2.88 -48.22
CA ILE A 380 -6.98 1.95 -49.34
C ILE A 380 -7.79 2.65 -50.41
N THR A 381 -7.20 2.86 -51.59
CA THR A 381 -7.75 3.76 -52.63
C THR A 381 -7.68 3.16 -54.03
N THR A 382 -8.63 3.53 -54.90
CA THR A 382 -8.73 3.02 -56.28
C THR A 382 -7.85 3.82 -57.26
N VAL A 383 -7.10 3.11 -58.11
CA VAL A 383 -6.24 3.75 -59.14
C VAL A 383 -7.01 4.02 -60.46
N GLY A 384 -8.27 3.58 -60.56
CA GLY A 384 -9.15 3.82 -61.71
C GLY A 384 -10.62 3.73 -61.34
N SER A 385 -11.50 3.81 -62.33
CA SER A 385 -12.97 3.86 -62.16
C SER A 385 -13.68 2.49 -62.20
N ALA A 386 -12.92 1.39 -62.13
CA ALA A 386 -13.49 0.05 -62.02
C ALA A 386 -13.76 -0.29 -60.54
N PRO A 387 -14.93 -0.86 -60.20
CA PRO A 387 -15.14 -1.46 -58.89
C PRO A 387 -14.08 -2.50 -58.53
N ILE A 388 -13.80 -2.63 -57.24
CA ILE A 388 -12.79 -3.54 -56.70
C ILE A 388 -13.39 -4.45 -55.62
N ASP A 389 -12.83 -5.66 -55.49
CA ASP A 389 -13.15 -6.60 -54.41
C ASP A 389 -11.85 -7.25 -53.91
N TYR A 390 -11.50 -6.98 -52.66
CA TYR A 390 -10.29 -7.47 -52.01
C TYR A 390 -10.59 -8.01 -50.61
N SER A 391 -9.77 -8.98 -50.18
CA SER A 391 -9.62 -9.33 -48.77
C SER A 391 -8.36 -8.69 -48.19
N LEU A 392 -8.43 -8.26 -46.93
CA LEU A 392 -7.36 -7.63 -46.15
C LEU A 392 -7.22 -8.34 -44.80
N ASP A 393 -5.98 -8.63 -44.39
CA ASP A 393 -5.65 -9.54 -43.27
C ASP A 393 -4.22 -9.26 -42.76
N ASP A 394 -3.84 -9.75 -41.58
CA ASP A 394 -2.54 -9.53 -40.89
C ASP A 394 -2.04 -8.07 -40.97
N VAL A 395 -2.90 -7.11 -40.60
CA VAL A 395 -2.60 -5.68 -40.77
C VAL A 395 -1.85 -5.14 -39.55
N SER A 396 -0.71 -4.50 -39.79
CA SER A 396 0.03 -3.77 -38.75
C SER A 396 0.17 -2.29 -39.10
N ALA A 397 0.11 -1.45 -38.08
CA ALA A 397 0.41 -0.02 -38.15
C ALA A 397 1.39 0.31 -37.02
N VAL A 398 2.65 0.56 -37.35
CA VAL A 398 3.79 0.60 -36.41
C VAL A 398 4.53 1.91 -36.54
N LEU A 399 4.76 2.58 -35.40
CA LEU A 399 5.44 3.86 -35.31
C LEU A 399 6.82 3.68 -34.69
N THR A 400 7.84 4.34 -35.23
CA THR A 400 9.15 4.50 -34.59
C THR A 400 9.22 5.91 -34.02
N LEU A 401 9.21 6.01 -32.70
CA LEU A 401 9.19 7.27 -31.98
C LEU A 401 10.52 8.01 -32.16
N ALA A 402 10.47 9.34 -32.07
CA ALA A 402 11.66 10.17 -32.02
C ALA A 402 12.18 10.23 -30.58
N PRO A 403 13.51 10.11 -30.34
CA PRO A 403 14.08 10.54 -29.07
C PRO A 403 13.79 12.04 -28.88
N ASN A 404 13.12 12.40 -27.78
CA ASN A 404 12.50 13.72 -27.57
C ASN A 404 13.41 14.90 -27.94
N LEU A 405 13.12 15.54 -29.07
CA LEU A 405 13.61 16.87 -29.41
C LEU A 405 12.72 17.88 -28.66
N GLY A 406 13.30 18.64 -27.74
CA GLY A 406 12.55 19.44 -26.78
C GLY A 406 11.66 20.52 -27.41
N GLY A 407 10.36 20.45 -27.15
CA GLY A 407 9.33 21.42 -27.51
C GLY A 407 8.13 21.30 -26.55
N ALA A 408 7.37 22.38 -26.35
CA ALA A 408 6.38 22.47 -25.27
C ALA A 408 4.97 22.82 -25.77
N THR A 409 3.96 22.38 -25.00
CA THR A 409 2.51 22.67 -25.14
C THR A 409 1.84 22.05 -26.38
N THR A 410 0.53 21.76 -26.41
CA THR A 410 -0.59 22.09 -25.48
C THR A 410 -1.45 20.87 -25.14
N GLY A 411 -2.22 20.89 -24.04
CA GLY A 411 -3.32 19.95 -23.78
C GLY A 411 -4.35 20.58 -22.85
N SER A 412 -5.58 20.82 -23.32
CA SER A 412 -6.55 21.68 -22.62
C SER A 412 -7.42 20.93 -21.61
N SER A 413 -7.79 21.62 -20.53
CA SER A 413 -8.68 21.16 -19.48
C SER A 413 -10.13 20.98 -19.95
N GLY A 414 -10.77 19.86 -19.58
CA GLY A 414 -12.23 19.75 -19.51
C GLY A 414 -12.73 20.13 -18.11
N SER A 415 -13.30 21.32 -17.94
CA SER A 415 -13.75 21.81 -16.63
C SER A 415 -15.22 21.48 -16.33
N SER A 416 -15.52 20.96 -15.13
CA SER A 416 -16.90 20.82 -14.63
C SER A 416 -17.07 21.38 -13.22
N SER A 417 -17.37 22.68 -13.14
CA SER A 417 -17.86 23.31 -11.89
C SER A 417 -19.33 22.96 -11.65
N GLY A 418 -19.69 22.46 -10.47
CA GLY A 418 -21.08 22.04 -10.18
C GLY A 418 -21.49 22.23 -8.73
N SER A 419 -22.03 23.40 -8.39
CA SER A 419 -22.52 23.71 -7.04
C SER A 419 -24.05 23.86 -6.97
N GLY A 420 -24.73 22.84 -6.43
CA GLY A 420 -26.01 22.98 -5.72
C GLY A 420 -27.34 22.89 -6.50
N ALA A 421 -28.38 22.49 -5.75
CA ALA A 421 -29.82 22.69 -5.97
C ALA A 421 -30.55 21.96 -7.12
N SER A 422 -31.04 20.74 -6.80
CA SER A 422 -32.42 20.25 -7.02
C SER A 422 -33.28 20.76 -8.20
N GLY A 423 -33.65 19.86 -9.13
CA GLY A 423 -34.75 20.04 -10.09
C GLY A 423 -35.25 18.71 -10.67
N SER A 424 -36.51 18.34 -10.45
CA SER A 424 -37.07 17.02 -10.81
C SER A 424 -37.65 16.98 -12.23
N THR A 425 -37.40 15.90 -13.01
CA THR A 425 -38.43 14.93 -13.50
C THR A 425 -37.94 14.01 -14.65
N GLY A 426 -38.39 12.74 -14.65
CA GLY A 426 -38.98 12.14 -15.86
C GLY A 426 -38.18 11.17 -16.77
N GLY A 427 -38.11 9.87 -16.41
CA GLY A 427 -38.05 8.73 -17.35
C GLY A 427 -36.74 8.45 -18.12
N SER A 428 -36.59 7.37 -18.91
CA SER A 428 -37.29 6.06 -18.92
C SER A 428 -36.64 5.10 -19.95
N GLY A 429 -36.03 3.99 -19.49
CA GLY A 429 -35.79 2.77 -20.30
C GLY A 429 -34.57 2.73 -21.22
N GLY A 430 -33.90 1.56 -21.26
CA GLY A 430 -32.76 1.23 -22.14
C GLY A 430 -31.85 0.16 -21.50
N THR A 431 -31.62 -0.96 -22.17
CA THR A 431 -30.96 -2.15 -21.58
C THR A 431 -29.84 -2.73 -22.44
N GLY A 432 -28.69 -3.04 -21.81
CA GLY A 432 -27.56 -3.75 -22.41
C GLY A 432 -26.62 -2.86 -23.25
N SER A 433 -25.37 -3.26 -23.53
CA SER A 433 -24.64 -4.45 -23.04
C SER A 433 -23.12 -4.20 -23.03
N SER A 434 -22.37 -5.15 -22.48
CA SER A 434 -20.91 -5.14 -22.29
C SER A 434 -20.05 -4.93 -23.54
N GLY A 435 -18.98 -4.14 -23.39
CA GLY A 435 -17.70 -4.24 -24.11
C GLY A 435 -16.62 -3.74 -23.13
N SER A 436 -15.56 -4.49 -22.76
CA SER A 436 -14.63 -5.32 -23.54
C SER A 436 -13.75 -4.48 -24.46
N GLY A 437 -12.53 -4.20 -23.99
CA GLY A 437 -11.43 -3.67 -24.76
C GLY A 437 -10.25 -4.66 -24.75
N GLY A 438 -9.40 -4.59 -25.77
CA GLY A 438 -8.21 -5.43 -25.90
C GLY A 438 -7.10 -4.67 -26.62
N THR A 439 -5.89 -4.72 -26.07
CA THR A 439 -4.72 -3.97 -26.53
C THR A 439 -3.49 -4.88 -26.60
N THR A 440 -2.51 -4.52 -27.43
CA THR A 440 -1.12 -5.01 -27.31
C THR A 440 -0.15 -3.84 -27.50
N GLY A 441 1.05 -3.84 -26.94
CA GLY A 441 1.68 -4.88 -26.12
C GLY A 441 1.65 -4.60 -24.61
N GLY A 442 0.51 -4.85 -23.97
CA GLY A 442 0.53 -5.52 -22.67
C GLY A 442 0.45 -7.04 -22.87
N THR A 443 0.63 -7.83 -21.81
CA THR A 443 0.24 -9.24 -21.85
C THR A 443 -1.28 -9.33 -21.93
N VAL A 444 -1.80 -9.70 -23.11
CA VAL A 444 -3.24 -9.96 -23.29
C VAL A 444 -3.63 -11.05 -22.30
N TYR A 445 -4.68 -10.82 -21.50
CA TYR A 445 -5.30 -11.89 -20.73
C TYR A 445 -5.84 -12.95 -21.72
N PRO A 446 -5.27 -14.17 -21.76
CA PRO A 446 -5.42 -15.04 -22.92
C PRO A 446 -6.75 -15.82 -22.97
N GLY A 447 -7.66 -15.59 -22.01
CA GLY A 447 -8.91 -16.34 -21.88
C GLY A 447 -8.64 -17.81 -21.58
N TYR A 448 -8.00 -18.11 -20.45
CA TYR A 448 -7.47 -19.43 -20.20
C TYR A 448 -8.59 -20.48 -20.07
N THR A 449 -8.49 -21.57 -20.82
CA THR A 449 -9.37 -22.73 -20.65
C THR A 449 -8.87 -23.52 -19.44
N TYR A 450 -9.31 -23.14 -18.25
CA TYR A 450 -9.05 -23.87 -17.01
C TYR A 450 -9.71 -25.25 -17.01
N ASN A 451 -9.17 -26.16 -16.19
CA ASN A 451 -9.80 -27.44 -15.90
C ASN A 451 -10.53 -27.33 -14.57
N LEU A 452 -11.84 -27.06 -14.59
CA LEU A 452 -12.65 -27.02 -13.36
C LEU A 452 -12.68 -28.40 -12.70
N PRO A 453 -12.40 -28.52 -11.38
CA PRO A 453 -12.47 -29.81 -10.68
C PRO A 453 -13.87 -30.41 -10.71
N THR A 454 -14.00 -31.64 -11.21
CA THR A 454 -15.31 -32.31 -11.38
C THR A 454 -15.83 -32.98 -10.10
N THR A 455 -15.08 -32.94 -9.01
CA THR A 455 -15.40 -33.53 -7.70
C THR A 455 -14.93 -32.61 -6.59
N ARG A 456 -15.70 -32.50 -5.50
CA ARG A 456 -15.32 -31.69 -4.33
C ARG A 456 -14.14 -32.30 -3.56
N PRO A 457 -13.30 -31.47 -2.88
CA PRO A 457 -13.35 -30.01 -2.85
C PRO A 457 -12.99 -29.38 -4.21
N PHE A 458 -13.75 -28.36 -4.62
CA PHE A 458 -13.54 -27.58 -5.83
C PHE A 458 -12.53 -26.44 -5.62
N ILE A 459 -12.42 -25.92 -4.40
CA ILE A 459 -11.37 -24.97 -3.99
C ILE A 459 -10.20 -25.79 -3.45
N SER A 460 -9.00 -25.58 -3.99
CA SER A 460 -7.82 -26.37 -3.64
C SER A 460 -6.86 -25.62 -2.71
N LEU A 461 -6.57 -26.20 -1.55
CA LEU A 461 -5.59 -25.69 -0.59
C LEU A 461 -4.15 -26.21 -0.83
N LYS A 462 -3.87 -26.77 -2.02
CA LYS A 462 -2.61 -27.46 -2.36
C LYS A 462 -1.33 -26.64 -2.22
N HIS A 463 -1.39 -25.31 -2.11
CA HIS A 463 -0.22 -24.49 -1.76
C HIS A 463 0.34 -24.81 -0.36
N TYR A 464 -0.44 -25.48 0.52
CA TYR A 464 -0.01 -26.03 1.81
C TYR A 464 0.34 -27.53 1.79
N GLU A 465 0.11 -28.29 0.71
CA GLU A 465 0.24 -29.78 0.67
C GLU A 465 1.67 -30.28 1.01
N GLY A 466 2.69 -29.42 0.84
CA GLY A 466 4.09 -29.71 1.21
C GLY A 466 4.48 -29.37 2.65
N ALA A 467 3.56 -28.93 3.52
CA ALA A 467 3.87 -28.48 4.87
C ALA A 467 4.31 -29.63 5.79
N SER A 468 5.42 -29.46 6.50
CA SER A 468 5.89 -30.47 7.45
C SER A 468 4.99 -30.54 8.69
N HIS A 469 4.29 -31.65 8.86
CA HIS A 469 3.42 -31.94 10.02
C HIS A 469 4.18 -32.07 11.36
N THR A 470 5.51 -31.96 11.36
CA THR A 470 6.36 -31.91 12.56
C THR A 470 7.02 -30.54 12.78
N SER A 471 6.74 -29.55 11.92
CA SER A 471 7.31 -28.20 12.02
C SER A 471 6.76 -27.41 13.21
N ALA A 472 7.50 -26.40 13.66
CA ALA A 472 7.03 -25.49 14.69
C ALA A 472 5.76 -24.73 14.24
N ALA A 473 5.72 -24.28 12.98
CA ALA A 473 4.57 -23.60 12.39
C ALA A 473 3.30 -24.48 12.40
N PHE A 474 3.39 -25.74 11.94
CA PHE A 474 2.26 -26.65 11.93
C PHE A 474 1.71 -26.92 13.34
N ASN A 475 2.59 -27.15 14.31
CA ASN A 475 2.18 -27.33 15.71
C ASN A 475 1.56 -26.05 16.31
N LYS A 476 2.02 -24.87 15.89
CA LYS A 476 1.47 -23.57 16.31
C LYS A 476 0.05 -23.35 15.78
N LEU A 477 -0.17 -23.56 14.47
CA LEU A 477 -1.50 -23.51 13.85
C LEU A 477 -2.41 -24.55 14.50
N LYS A 478 -1.98 -25.82 14.54
CA LYS A 478 -2.76 -26.92 15.12
C LYS A 478 -3.21 -26.63 16.56
N THR A 479 -2.35 -26.05 17.39
CA THR A 479 -2.71 -25.69 18.78
C THR A 479 -3.84 -24.65 18.83
N SER A 480 -3.80 -23.64 17.94
CA SER A 480 -4.88 -22.65 17.83
C SER A 480 -6.20 -23.30 17.37
N VAL A 481 -6.14 -24.19 16.37
CA VAL A 481 -7.33 -24.90 15.86
C VAL A 481 -7.89 -25.90 16.89
N ASP A 482 -7.04 -26.63 17.62
CA ASP A 482 -7.47 -27.52 18.72
C ASP A 482 -8.20 -26.74 19.83
N ASN A 483 -7.74 -25.52 20.15
CA ASN A 483 -8.41 -24.62 21.08
C ASN A 483 -9.78 -24.16 20.54
N ALA A 484 -9.88 -23.83 19.25
CA ALA A 484 -11.14 -23.45 18.62
C ALA A 484 -12.18 -24.59 18.63
N VAL A 485 -11.75 -25.84 18.38
CA VAL A 485 -12.60 -27.04 18.53
C VAL A 485 -13.07 -27.19 19.97
N THR A 486 -12.17 -27.01 20.94
CA THR A 486 -12.50 -27.14 22.37
C THR A 486 -13.53 -26.10 22.80
N ALA A 487 -13.32 -24.83 22.45
CA ALA A 487 -14.27 -23.75 22.74
C ALA A 487 -15.62 -23.95 22.03
N THR A 488 -15.61 -24.42 20.78
CA THR A 488 -16.83 -24.72 20.01
C THR A 488 -17.66 -25.83 20.66
N ASN A 489 -17.03 -26.93 21.06
CA ASN A 489 -17.73 -28.03 21.74
C ASN A 489 -18.31 -27.60 23.09
N GLN A 490 -17.60 -26.73 23.83
CA GLN A 490 -18.10 -26.15 25.08
C GLN A 490 -19.30 -25.21 24.84
N ALA A 491 -19.24 -24.35 23.81
CA ALA A 491 -20.34 -23.45 23.46
C ALA A 491 -21.60 -24.19 23.01
N LEU A 492 -21.44 -25.20 22.15
CA LEU A 492 -22.56 -26.05 21.70
C LEU A 492 -23.21 -26.79 22.87
N ALA A 493 -22.42 -27.35 23.80
CA ALA A 493 -22.96 -27.98 25.01
C ALA A 493 -23.67 -26.96 25.93
N ALA A 494 -23.13 -25.75 26.07
CA ALA A 494 -23.70 -24.65 26.84
C ALA A 494 -24.87 -23.93 26.15
N HIS A 495 -25.18 -24.27 24.90
CA HIS A 495 -26.17 -23.58 24.04
C HIS A 495 -25.88 -22.06 23.92
N SER A 496 -24.61 -21.71 23.79
CA SER A 496 -24.10 -20.33 23.66
C SER A 496 -23.42 -20.07 22.31
N SER A 497 -23.06 -18.81 22.05
CA SER A 497 -22.39 -18.39 20.81
C SER A 497 -21.03 -19.07 20.66
N VAL A 498 -20.87 -19.81 19.55
CA VAL A 498 -19.63 -20.46 19.14
C VAL A 498 -18.61 -19.41 18.73
N ILE A 499 -19.03 -18.44 17.90
CA ILE A 499 -18.15 -17.33 17.45
C ILE A 499 -17.56 -16.61 18.66
N THR A 500 -18.41 -16.22 19.62
CA THR A 500 -17.95 -15.54 20.85
C THR A 500 -17.02 -16.43 21.68
N ALA A 501 -17.27 -17.74 21.77
CA ALA A 501 -16.42 -18.66 22.52
C ALA A 501 -15.05 -18.85 21.86
N VAL A 502 -14.99 -18.88 20.53
CA VAL A 502 -13.74 -19.05 19.77
C VAL A 502 -12.90 -17.77 19.78
N ASP A 503 -13.50 -16.59 19.56
CA ASP A 503 -12.81 -15.29 19.65
C ASP A 503 -12.18 -15.03 21.04
N ASN A 504 -12.77 -15.59 22.11
CA ASN A 504 -12.23 -15.51 23.46
C ASN A 504 -10.97 -16.39 23.71
N VAL A 505 -10.67 -17.36 22.83
CA VAL A 505 -9.47 -18.21 22.94
C VAL A 505 -8.47 -18.01 21.81
N ASN A 506 -8.91 -17.51 20.65
CA ASN A 506 -8.10 -17.10 19.52
C ASN A 506 -8.66 -15.79 18.95
N TYR A 507 -8.00 -14.66 19.20
CA TYR A 507 -8.49 -13.36 18.71
C TYR A 507 -8.56 -13.32 17.18
N THR A 508 -9.72 -12.93 16.62
CA THR A 508 -9.97 -12.85 15.17
C THR A 508 -9.71 -14.17 14.45
N TYR A 509 -10.25 -15.26 14.98
CA TYR A 509 -10.08 -16.60 14.41
C TYR A 509 -10.73 -16.73 13.03
N SER A 510 -10.03 -17.36 12.08
CA SER A 510 -10.58 -17.67 10.76
C SER A 510 -10.95 -19.15 10.67
N VAL A 511 -12.17 -19.49 10.24
CA VAL A 511 -12.51 -20.90 9.99
C VAL A 511 -11.68 -21.55 8.88
N VAL A 512 -10.99 -20.73 8.06
CA VAL A 512 -9.99 -21.20 7.07
C VAL A 512 -8.89 -22.01 7.75
N ASP A 513 -8.46 -21.62 8.95
CA ASP A 513 -7.42 -22.34 9.70
C ASP A 513 -7.87 -23.76 10.06
N SER A 514 -9.15 -23.94 10.44
CA SER A 514 -9.78 -25.25 10.63
C SER A 514 -9.85 -26.07 9.34
N ILE A 515 -10.05 -25.44 8.18
CA ILE A 515 -10.23 -26.14 6.91
C ILE A 515 -8.87 -26.56 6.33
N VAL A 516 -7.84 -25.71 6.43
CA VAL A 516 -6.44 -26.07 6.16
C VAL A 516 -6.00 -27.23 7.05
N MET A 517 -6.29 -27.19 8.35
CA MET A 517 -6.00 -28.30 9.25
C MET A 517 -6.81 -29.58 8.95
N TYR A 518 -8.04 -29.45 8.41
CA TYR A 518 -8.80 -30.61 7.92
C TYR A 518 -8.19 -31.22 6.65
N ASP A 519 -7.81 -30.40 5.68
CA ASP A 519 -7.16 -30.82 4.42
C ASP A 519 -5.83 -31.57 4.71
N LEU A 520 -5.02 -31.03 5.62
CA LEU A 520 -3.72 -31.61 6.00
C LEU A 520 -3.82 -32.90 6.84
N THR A 521 -4.87 -33.10 7.66
CA THR A 521 -4.90 -34.24 8.62
C THR A 521 -6.14 -35.14 8.56
N GLY A 522 -7.15 -34.81 7.77
CA GLY A 522 -8.44 -35.51 7.73
C GLY A 522 -9.23 -35.49 9.05
N THR A 523 -8.86 -34.65 10.03
CA THR A 523 -9.47 -34.66 11.36
C THR A 523 -10.85 -34.03 11.33
N GLN A 524 -11.87 -34.89 11.31
CA GLN A 524 -13.29 -34.51 11.11
C GLN A 524 -13.81 -33.43 12.07
N ALA A 525 -13.24 -33.32 13.28
CA ALA A 525 -13.61 -32.30 14.26
C ALA A 525 -13.33 -30.87 13.78
N TYR A 526 -12.27 -30.65 12.99
CA TYR A 526 -11.94 -29.31 12.45
C TYR A 526 -13.00 -28.84 11.44
N LEU A 527 -13.46 -29.73 10.57
CA LEU A 527 -14.53 -29.41 9.61
C LEU A 527 -15.89 -29.23 10.30
N GLN A 528 -16.18 -29.99 11.37
CA GLN A 528 -17.38 -29.78 12.20
C GLN A 528 -17.34 -28.42 12.91
N GLN A 529 -16.16 -27.99 13.37
CA GLN A 529 -15.93 -26.69 14.00
C GLN A 529 -16.19 -25.54 13.00
N ALA A 530 -15.63 -25.63 11.79
CA ALA A 530 -15.83 -24.64 10.74
C ALA A 530 -17.32 -24.52 10.34
N ILE A 531 -18.03 -25.65 10.23
CA ILE A 531 -19.47 -25.68 9.96
C ILE A 531 -20.26 -24.98 11.07
N ALA A 532 -19.95 -25.22 12.34
CA ALA A 532 -20.67 -24.62 13.46
C ALA A 532 -20.55 -23.08 13.51
N MET A 533 -19.33 -22.54 13.33
CA MET A 533 -19.12 -21.08 13.24
C MET A 533 -19.81 -20.47 12.01
N THR A 534 -19.70 -21.12 10.85
CA THR A 534 -20.26 -20.59 9.60
C THR A 534 -21.80 -20.59 9.60
N ASP A 535 -22.43 -21.59 10.22
CA ASP A 535 -23.89 -21.61 10.38
C ASP A 535 -24.37 -20.52 11.34
N GLU A 536 -23.69 -20.31 12.47
CA GLU A 536 -24.01 -19.19 13.38
C GLU A 536 -23.88 -17.84 12.67
N PHE A 537 -22.78 -17.63 11.92
CA PHE A 537 -22.53 -16.41 11.17
C PHE A 537 -23.66 -16.13 10.16
N ILE A 538 -23.94 -17.06 9.25
CA ILE A 538 -24.94 -16.87 8.19
C ILE A 538 -26.34 -16.71 8.76
N ASN A 539 -26.68 -17.44 9.83
CA ASN A 539 -27.97 -17.26 10.51
C ASN A 539 -28.08 -15.88 11.18
N SER A 540 -26.98 -15.35 11.74
CA SER A 540 -26.96 -13.99 12.30
C SER A 540 -27.08 -12.90 11.23
N GLU A 541 -26.38 -13.05 10.11
CA GLU A 541 -26.42 -12.13 8.96
C GLU A 541 -27.81 -12.10 8.31
N ASN A 542 -28.42 -13.27 8.10
CA ASN A 542 -29.77 -13.37 7.55
C ASN A 542 -30.84 -12.86 8.55
N ALA A 543 -30.60 -12.95 9.86
CA ALA A 543 -31.44 -12.30 10.86
C ALA A 543 -31.31 -10.77 10.83
N LEU A 544 -30.10 -10.22 10.69
CA LEU A 544 -29.86 -8.78 10.52
C LEU A 544 -30.57 -8.26 9.24
N ALA A 545 -30.38 -8.94 8.11
CA ALA A 545 -31.04 -8.61 6.85
C ALA A 545 -32.58 -8.66 6.95
N SER A 546 -33.12 -9.67 7.65
CA SER A 546 -34.57 -9.81 7.87
C SER A 546 -35.14 -8.73 8.82
N ALA A 547 -34.31 -8.18 9.71
CA ALA A 547 -34.67 -7.07 10.59
C ALA A 547 -34.51 -5.67 9.94
N GLY A 548 -34.05 -5.58 8.68
CA GLY A 548 -33.74 -4.31 8.01
C GLY A 548 -32.43 -3.65 8.51
N SER A 549 -31.62 -4.40 9.26
CA SER A 549 -30.25 -4.02 9.62
C SER A 549 -29.29 -4.32 8.47
N MET A 550 -28.14 -3.63 8.46
CA MET A 550 -27.06 -3.92 7.53
C MET A 550 -26.25 -5.13 8.05
N PRO A 551 -26.10 -6.21 7.27
CA PRO A 551 -25.21 -7.32 7.63
C PRO A 551 -23.73 -6.89 7.63
N ALA A 552 -22.89 -7.62 8.36
CA ALA A 552 -21.47 -7.31 8.53
C ALA A 552 -20.71 -7.26 7.20
N ILE A 553 -21.03 -8.15 6.26
CA ILE A 553 -20.42 -8.18 4.92
C ILE A 553 -20.68 -6.91 4.08
N ALA A 554 -21.71 -6.12 4.42
CA ALA A 554 -22.01 -4.83 3.78
C ALA A 554 -21.39 -3.63 4.52
N GLY A 555 -20.63 -3.88 5.60
CA GLY A 555 -19.82 -2.87 6.27
C GLY A 555 -18.75 -2.30 5.34
N ASP A 556 -18.39 -1.03 5.58
CA ASP A 556 -17.33 -0.29 4.89
C ASP A 556 -17.28 -0.58 3.37
N SER A 557 -18.33 -0.22 2.63
CA SER A 557 -18.44 -0.45 1.18
C SER A 557 -18.10 -1.89 0.71
N TYR A 558 -18.43 -2.90 1.51
CA TYR A 558 -18.12 -4.32 1.30
C TYR A 558 -16.61 -4.67 1.40
N TYR A 559 -15.78 -3.87 2.09
CA TYR A 559 -14.33 -4.06 2.21
C TYR A 559 -13.93 -5.48 2.63
N ASP A 560 -14.53 -6.05 3.67
CA ASP A 560 -14.20 -7.38 4.19
C ASP A 560 -14.94 -8.53 3.45
N ALA A 561 -15.57 -8.28 2.29
CA ALA A 561 -16.35 -9.29 1.57
C ALA A 561 -15.54 -10.54 1.19
N GLY A 562 -14.27 -10.39 0.81
CA GLY A 562 -13.36 -11.50 0.55
C GLY A 562 -13.13 -12.36 1.80
N PHE A 563 -12.92 -11.75 2.96
CA PHE A 563 -12.73 -12.44 4.24
C PHE A 563 -13.99 -13.21 4.69
N TYR A 564 -15.17 -12.61 4.55
CA TYR A 564 -16.42 -13.30 4.88
C TYR A 564 -16.76 -14.42 3.88
N MET A 565 -16.62 -14.17 2.57
CA MET A 565 -16.94 -15.19 1.57
C MET A 565 -15.92 -16.31 1.45
N GLU A 566 -14.65 -16.09 1.80
CA GLU A 566 -13.65 -17.15 1.89
C GLU A 566 -14.06 -18.21 2.92
N GLN A 567 -14.45 -17.77 4.11
CA GLN A 567 -14.94 -18.61 5.20
C GLN A 567 -16.20 -19.38 4.81
N VAL A 568 -17.17 -18.71 4.18
CA VAL A 568 -18.42 -19.35 3.71
C VAL A 568 -18.14 -20.37 2.59
N ALA A 569 -17.36 -20.00 1.58
CA ALA A 569 -17.16 -20.82 0.38
C ALA A 569 -16.33 -22.08 0.67
N LEU A 570 -15.21 -21.96 1.41
CA LEU A 570 -14.40 -23.11 1.80
C LEU A 570 -15.19 -24.07 2.70
N THR A 571 -15.93 -23.56 3.70
CA THR A 571 -16.75 -24.40 4.58
C THR A 571 -17.88 -25.08 3.82
N TYR A 572 -18.51 -24.38 2.86
CA TYR A 572 -19.56 -24.92 2.00
C TYR A 572 -19.06 -26.07 1.12
N ASP A 573 -17.84 -25.94 0.59
CA ASP A 573 -17.23 -26.88 -0.34
C ASP A 573 -16.70 -28.14 0.36
N TYR A 574 -15.78 -27.96 1.33
CA TYR A 574 -15.23 -29.07 2.12
C TYR A 574 -16.32 -29.73 2.98
N GLY A 575 -17.26 -28.96 3.51
CA GLY A 575 -18.36 -29.44 4.35
C GLY A 575 -19.58 -29.98 3.59
N TYR A 576 -19.59 -29.94 2.25
CA TYR A 576 -20.80 -30.10 1.44
C TYR A 576 -21.63 -31.35 1.74
N SER A 577 -20.96 -32.48 2.03
CA SER A 577 -21.58 -33.77 2.34
C SER A 577 -22.22 -33.85 3.73
N LEU A 578 -21.78 -32.99 4.66
CA LEU A 578 -22.22 -32.93 6.05
C LEU A 578 -23.36 -31.93 6.25
N LEU A 579 -23.42 -30.89 5.41
CA LEU A 579 -24.50 -29.89 5.44
C LEU A 579 -25.86 -30.52 5.09
N THR A 580 -26.92 -30.05 5.75
CA THR A 580 -28.29 -30.36 5.34
C THR A 580 -28.66 -29.63 4.04
N ALA A 581 -29.71 -30.10 3.35
CA ALA A 581 -30.22 -29.42 2.16
C ALA A 581 -30.67 -27.97 2.48
N THR A 582 -31.25 -27.75 3.66
CA THR A 582 -31.66 -26.42 4.14
C THR A 582 -30.46 -25.49 4.33
N GLN A 583 -29.38 -25.96 4.97
CA GLN A 583 -28.15 -25.17 5.12
C GLN A 583 -27.51 -24.86 3.77
N ARG A 584 -27.40 -25.84 2.86
CA ARG A 584 -26.88 -25.60 1.51
C ARG A 584 -27.68 -24.55 0.73
N ALA A 585 -29.01 -24.47 0.93
CA ALA A 585 -29.84 -23.43 0.33
C ALA A 585 -29.67 -22.07 1.02
N ASN A 586 -29.66 -22.04 2.36
CA ASN A 586 -29.48 -20.83 3.18
C ASN A 586 -28.15 -20.13 2.89
N TRP A 587 -27.04 -20.89 2.90
CA TRP A 587 -25.69 -20.39 2.68
C TRP A 587 -25.49 -19.91 1.24
N ALA A 588 -26.01 -20.64 0.24
CA ALA A 588 -25.96 -20.22 -1.15
C ALA A 588 -26.80 -18.96 -1.43
N GLY A 589 -27.95 -18.82 -0.75
CA GLY A 589 -28.78 -17.62 -0.82
C GLY A 589 -28.07 -16.37 -0.28
N TYR A 590 -27.35 -16.50 0.84
CA TYR A 590 -26.52 -15.43 1.40
C TYR A 590 -25.37 -15.04 0.45
N ALA A 591 -24.60 -16.03 -0.01
CA ALA A 591 -23.46 -15.81 -0.89
C ALA A 591 -23.83 -15.14 -2.22
N GLN A 592 -24.86 -15.66 -2.90
CA GLN A 592 -25.33 -15.07 -4.16
C GLN A 592 -25.88 -13.64 -3.96
N ARG A 593 -26.52 -13.37 -2.81
CA ARG A 593 -26.99 -12.02 -2.46
C ARG A 593 -25.83 -11.05 -2.26
N ALA A 594 -24.77 -11.46 -1.57
CA ALA A 594 -23.58 -10.65 -1.35
C ALA A 594 -22.93 -10.24 -2.68
N LEU A 595 -22.63 -11.19 -3.57
CA LEU A 595 -22.02 -10.89 -4.87
C LEU A 595 -22.92 -10.03 -5.76
N THR A 596 -24.24 -10.26 -5.76
CA THR A 596 -25.20 -9.42 -6.49
C THR A 596 -25.17 -7.98 -5.98
N ASN A 597 -25.02 -7.77 -4.68
CA ASN A 597 -24.98 -6.43 -4.07
C ASN A 597 -23.63 -5.72 -4.29
N ILE A 598 -22.52 -6.47 -4.38
CA ILE A 598 -21.19 -5.93 -4.72
C ILE A 598 -21.16 -5.51 -6.20
N TRP A 599 -21.59 -6.38 -7.12
CA TRP A 599 -21.51 -6.14 -8.56
C TRP A 599 -22.73 -5.45 -9.17
N SER A 600 -23.72 -5.06 -8.36
CA SER A 600 -24.80 -4.15 -8.78
C SER A 600 -25.09 -3.07 -7.72
N PRO A 601 -24.13 -2.15 -7.45
CA PRO A 601 -24.17 -1.23 -6.30
C PRO A 601 -25.43 -0.38 -6.20
N ALA A 602 -25.95 0.12 -7.32
CA ALA A 602 -27.15 0.96 -7.36
C ALA A 602 -28.44 0.21 -6.97
N SER A 603 -28.46 -1.12 -7.07
CA SER A 603 -29.60 -1.99 -6.73
C SER A 603 -29.35 -2.90 -5.52
N ALA A 604 -28.26 -2.65 -4.78
CA ALA A 604 -27.88 -3.44 -3.63
C ALA A 604 -28.94 -3.35 -2.51
N GLN A 605 -29.36 -4.52 -2.02
CA GLN A 605 -30.48 -4.65 -1.08
C GLN A 605 -30.29 -5.86 -0.18
N TRP A 606 -30.65 -5.74 1.09
CA TRP A 606 -30.70 -6.87 2.03
C TRP A 606 -32.11 -7.03 2.59
N GLY A 607 -32.52 -8.29 2.79
CA GLY A 607 -33.90 -8.69 3.10
C GLY A 607 -34.65 -9.28 1.89
N PRO A 608 -35.88 -9.76 2.10
CA PRO A 608 -36.69 -10.41 1.06
C PRO A 608 -37.35 -9.39 0.11
N ALA A 609 -37.50 -9.79 -1.16
CA ALA A 609 -38.29 -9.08 -2.15
C ALA A 609 -39.33 -10.03 -2.79
N PRO A 610 -40.56 -9.58 -3.12
CA PRO A 610 -41.07 -8.20 -3.03
C PRO A 610 -42.21 -8.05 -2.00
N SER A 611 -41.92 -7.46 -0.82
CA SER A 611 -42.97 -7.09 0.16
C SER A 611 -42.71 -5.77 0.88
N TRP A 612 -42.21 -4.75 0.17
CA TRP A 612 -42.07 -3.35 0.64
C TRP A 612 -41.22 -3.09 1.91
N THR A 613 -40.51 -4.10 2.43
CA THR A 613 -39.69 -4.00 3.66
C THR A 613 -38.20 -4.29 3.47
N GLY A 614 -37.78 -4.81 2.31
CA GLY A 614 -36.35 -4.92 1.96
C GLY A 614 -35.73 -3.53 1.89
N LYS A 615 -34.67 -3.29 2.67
CA LYS A 615 -34.06 -1.96 2.80
C LYS A 615 -33.03 -1.74 1.68
N PRO A 616 -33.16 -0.67 0.87
CA PRO A 616 -32.12 -0.29 -0.06
C PRO A 616 -30.82 0.00 0.71
N LEU A 617 -29.74 -0.67 0.31
CA LEU A 617 -28.38 -0.46 0.81
C LEU A 617 -27.46 -0.25 -0.39
N SER A 618 -27.93 0.62 -1.29
CA SER A 618 -27.20 1.04 -2.47
C SER A 618 -25.95 1.83 -2.07
N TRP A 619 -24.85 1.52 -2.73
CA TRP A 619 -23.55 2.15 -2.48
C TRP A 619 -22.94 2.67 -3.78
N SER A 620 -21.87 3.47 -3.69
CA SER A 620 -21.32 4.19 -4.85
C SER A 620 -20.62 3.30 -5.89
N GLY A 621 -20.24 2.08 -5.54
CA GLY A 621 -19.56 1.16 -6.47
C GLY A 621 -18.13 1.56 -6.83
N TRP A 622 -17.56 2.55 -6.13
CA TRP A 622 -16.35 3.26 -6.55
C TRP A 622 -15.16 2.34 -6.87
N ALA A 623 -14.78 1.44 -5.94
CA ALA A 623 -13.68 0.50 -6.10
C ALA A 623 -14.00 -0.75 -6.97
N THR A 624 -15.18 -0.83 -7.62
CA THR A 624 -15.53 -2.04 -8.41
C THR A 624 -14.73 -2.19 -9.71
N ASN A 625 -14.01 -1.14 -10.15
CA ASN A 625 -13.32 -1.10 -11.43
C ASN A 625 -11.85 -0.60 -11.37
N ASP A 626 -11.30 -0.32 -10.19
CA ASP A 626 -9.88 0.04 -10.03
C ASP A 626 -9.06 -1.21 -9.60
N PRO A 627 -8.14 -1.74 -10.43
CA PRO A 627 -7.38 -2.93 -10.08
C PRO A 627 -6.13 -2.67 -9.23
N GLY A 628 -5.83 -1.41 -8.87
CA GLY A 628 -4.81 -1.07 -7.85
C GLY A 628 -5.36 -1.07 -6.42
N ASP A 629 -6.68 -0.94 -6.30
CA ASP A 629 -7.42 -0.80 -5.04
C ASP A 629 -7.56 -2.14 -4.27
N ASN A 630 -7.47 -2.08 -2.94
CA ASN A 630 -7.52 -3.27 -2.08
C ASN A 630 -8.92 -3.88 -1.89
N TYR A 631 -9.99 -3.12 -2.05
CA TYR A 631 -11.36 -3.62 -2.15
C TYR A 631 -11.53 -4.49 -3.39
N TYR A 632 -10.86 -4.17 -4.51
CA TYR A 632 -10.92 -4.97 -5.74
C TYR A 632 -10.42 -6.40 -5.53
N TYR A 633 -9.33 -6.57 -4.77
CA TYR A 633 -8.83 -7.89 -4.38
C TYR A 633 -9.82 -8.63 -3.48
N SER A 634 -10.54 -7.92 -2.61
CA SER A 634 -11.58 -8.48 -1.74
C SER A 634 -12.82 -8.94 -2.52
N PHE A 635 -13.33 -8.10 -3.42
CA PHE A 635 -14.48 -8.43 -4.28
C PHE A 635 -14.17 -9.59 -5.23
N THR A 636 -12.97 -9.62 -5.81
CA THR A 636 -12.53 -10.74 -6.65
C THR A 636 -12.32 -12.01 -5.82
N LYS A 637 -11.76 -11.95 -4.59
CA LYS A 637 -11.66 -13.10 -3.67
C LYS A 637 -13.03 -13.71 -3.39
N ALA A 638 -14.00 -12.87 -3.01
CA ALA A 638 -15.37 -13.29 -2.73
C ALA A 638 -16.02 -13.98 -3.93
N THR A 639 -15.81 -13.42 -5.13
CA THR A 639 -16.42 -13.91 -6.38
C THR A 639 -15.78 -15.21 -6.84
N MET A 640 -14.45 -15.33 -6.81
CA MET A 640 -13.74 -16.51 -7.30
C MET A 640 -13.96 -17.73 -6.41
N LEU A 641 -13.95 -17.55 -5.09
CA LEU A 641 -14.19 -18.64 -4.14
C LEU A 641 -15.63 -19.13 -4.20
N TRP A 642 -16.60 -18.23 -4.35
CA TRP A 642 -17.98 -18.65 -4.55
C TRP A 642 -18.22 -19.29 -5.93
N ALA A 643 -17.59 -18.80 -7.01
CA ALA A 643 -17.66 -19.45 -8.32
C ALA A 643 -17.18 -20.90 -8.26
N LEU A 644 -16.02 -21.15 -7.62
CA LEU A 644 -15.49 -22.49 -7.35
C LEU A 644 -16.46 -23.33 -6.48
N ALA A 645 -16.88 -22.82 -5.32
CA ALA A 645 -17.76 -23.56 -4.40
C ALA A 645 -19.15 -23.87 -4.97
N SER A 646 -19.70 -23.03 -5.84
CA SER A 646 -21.03 -23.19 -6.45
C SER A 646 -21.01 -23.86 -7.83
N GLN A 647 -19.88 -23.82 -8.54
CA GLN A 647 -19.74 -24.14 -9.97
C GLN A 647 -20.60 -23.24 -10.89
N ASP A 648 -20.88 -22.00 -10.48
CA ASP A 648 -21.66 -21.04 -11.28
C ASP A 648 -20.83 -20.45 -12.43
N ALA A 649 -21.07 -20.98 -13.65
CA ALA A 649 -20.46 -20.55 -14.89
C ALA A 649 -20.63 -19.04 -15.19
N ASN A 650 -21.64 -18.36 -14.63
CA ASN A 650 -21.82 -16.92 -14.83
C ASN A 650 -20.75 -16.11 -14.10
N TRP A 651 -20.42 -16.48 -12.86
CA TRP A 651 -19.35 -15.82 -12.10
C TRP A 651 -17.96 -16.12 -12.68
N PHE A 652 -17.74 -17.34 -13.16
CA PHE A 652 -16.56 -17.71 -13.93
C PHE A 652 -16.38 -16.84 -15.19
N ASN A 653 -17.43 -16.70 -16.00
CA ASN A 653 -17.40 -15.88 -17.21
C ASN A 653 -17.24 -14.39 -16.89
N PHE A 654 -17.86 -13.89 -15.83
CA PHE A 654 -17.73 -12.50 -15.36
C PHE A 654 -16.29 -12.18 -14.94
N LEU A 655 -15.63 -13.07 -14.18
CA LEU A 655 -14.23 -12.91 -13.81
C LEU A 655 -13.31 -12.86 -15.04
N GLN A 656 -13.41 -13.88 -15.92
CA GLN A 656 -12.61 -13.96 -17.15
C GLN A 656 -12.81 -12.77 -18.10
N SER A 657 -14.06 -12.29 -18.29
CA SER A 657 -14.37 -11.29 -19.31
C SER A 657 -14.35 -9.84 -18.81
N GLN A 658 -14.46 -9.59 -17.50
CA GLN A 658 -14.62 -8.24 -16.96
C GLN A 658 -13.67 -7.88 -15.81
N LYS A 659 -12.99 -8.83 -15.16
CA LYS A 659 -12.16 -8.54 -13.97
C LYS A 659 -10.70 -8.97 -14.07
N PHE A 660 -10.39 -10.15 -14.61
CA PHE A 660 -8.99 -10.53 -14.84
C PHE A 660 -8.29 -9.72 -15.95
N PRO A 661 -8.93 -9.33 -17.08
CA PRO A 661 -8.29 -8.49 -18.09
C PRO A 661 -7.78 -7.13 -17.59
N PRO A 662 -8.57 -6.28 -16.89
CA PRO A 662 -8.06 -5.02 -16.36
C PRO A 662 -7.03 -5.22 -15.24
N LEU A 663 -7.16 -6.27 -14.43
CA LEU A 663 -6.18 -6.63 -13.39
C LEU A 663 -4.79 -6.94 -13.99
N VAL A 664 -4.73 -7.80 -15.00
CA VAL A 664 -3.48 -8.12 -15.72
C VAL A 664 -2.96 -6.89 -16.45
N SER A 665 -3.83 -6.10 -17.08
CA SER A 665 -3.45 -4.85 -17.75
C SER A 665 -2.79 -3.86 -16.78
N TYR A 666 -3.39 -3.61 -15.60
CA TYR A 666 -2.83 -2.71 -14.59
C TYR A 666 -1.45 -3.19 -14.12
N PHE A 667 -1.34 -4.45 -13.69
CA PHE A 667 -0.10 -4.99 -13.16
C PHE A 667 1.01 -5.19 -14.21
N SER A 668 0.69 -5.16 -15.51
CA SER A 668 1.70 -5.15 -16.58
C SER A 668 2.57 -3.88 -16.60
N PHE A 669 2.09 -2.77 -16.02
CA PHE A 669 2.85 -1.52 -15.91
C PHE A 669 3.66 -1.39 -14.61
N ILE A 670 3.45 -2.28 -13.63
CA ILE A 670 4.11 -2.22 -12.31
C ILE A 670 5.46 -2.95 -12.35
N ASN A 671 6.33 -2.49 -13.25
CA ASN A 671 7.67 -3.03 -13.48
C ASN A 671 8.57 -2.85 -12.26
N GLY A 672 9.25 -3.92 -11.83
CA GLY A 672 10.02 -3.95 -10.59
C GLY A 672 9.18 -4.21 -9.32
N GLY A 673 7.87 -4.41 -9.45
CA GLY A 673 7.00 -4.78 -8.32
C GLY A 673 6.67 -3.63 -7.36
N GLY A 674 6.21 -3.99 -6.16
CA GLY A 674 5.74 -3.04 -5.14
C GLY A 674 4.26 -2.68 -5.31
N SER A 675 3.85 -1.51 -4.81
CA SER A 675 2.52 -0.93 -5.03
C SER A 675 2.62 0.58 -5.23
N ARG A 676 1.72 1.15 -6.04
CA ARG A 676 1.56 2.61 -6.14
C ARG A 676 0.89 3.21 -4.90
N GLU A 677 0.15 2.42 -4.12
CA GLU A 677 -0.36 2.78 -2.78
C GLU A 677 0.72 2.74 -1.67
N GLY A 678 1.99 2.92 -2.05
CA GLY A 678 3.13 2.89 -1.13
C GLY A 678 3.35 1.54 -0.44
N THR A 679 4.12 1.54 0.64
CA THR A 679 4.45 0.32 1.41
C THR A 679 3.40 -0.02 2.47
N GLY A 680 2.72 0.97 3.05
CA GLY A 680 1.74 0.75 4.11
C GLY A 680 0.46 0.09 3.59
N TYR A 681 -0.15 0.64 2.54
CA TYR A 681 -1.32 0.04 1.88
C TYR A 681 -0.95 -1.03 0.85
N GLY A 682 0.25 -0.97 0.25
CA GLY A 682 0.79 -2.03 -0.61
C GLY A 682 0.92 -3.42 0.05
N THR A 683 0.88 -3.51 1.39
CA THR A 683 0.71 -4.80 2.10
C THR A 683 -0.54 -5.58 1.66
N SER A 684 -1.56 -4.90 1.15
CA SER A 684 -2.77 -5.51 0.58
C SER A 684 -2.49 -6.46 -0.60
N HIS A 685 -1.36 -6.32 -1.30
CA HIS A 685 -0.96 -7.25 -2.35
C HIS A 685 -0.73 -8.68 -1.81
N GLY A 686 -0.52 -8.86 -0.49
CA GLY A 686 -0.53 -10.18 0.12
C GLY A 686 -1.87 -10.91 -0.02
N ASN A 687 -2.99 -10.18 -0.12
CA ASN A 687 -4.31 -10.77 -0.42
C ASN A 687 -4.52 -11.01 -1.93
N LEU A 688 -3.89 -10.20 -2.79
CA LEU A 688 -3.86 -10.45 -4.24
C LEU A 688 -3.05 -11.72 -4.58
N PHE A 689 -1.95 -11.96 -3.88
CA PHE A 689 -1.09 -13.12 -4.12
C PHE A 689 -1.70 -14.41 -3.54
N ASP A 690 -2.37 -14.33 -2.38
CA ASP A 690 -3.28 -15.34 -1.81
C ASP A 690 -4.41 -15.72 -2.80
N ASN A 691 -5.07 -14.73 -3.41
CA ASN A 691 -6.03 -14.95 -4.50
C ASN A 691 -5.41 -15.71 -5.69
N TYR A 692 -4.22 -15.30 -6.15
CA TYR A 692 -3.53 -15.98 -7.25
C TYR A 692 -3.13 -17.41 -6.88
N ASN A 693 -2.63 -17.67 -5.66
CA ASN A 693 -2.27 -19.01 -5.19
C ASN A 693 -3.50 -19.93 -5.15
N THR A 694 -4.63 -19.41 -4.68
CA THR A 694 -5.89 -20.17 -4.57
C THR A 694 -6.57 -20.39 -5.91
N TRP A 695 -6.50 -19.42 -6.84
CA TRP A 695 -7.00 -19.60 -8.20
C TRP A 695 -6.16 -20.62 -8.97
N LEU A 696 -4.83 -20.52 -8.90
CA LEU A 696 -3.89 -21.42 -9.56
C LEU A 696 -4.05 -22.87 -9.07
N SER A 697 -4.11 -23.10 -7.76
CA SER A 697 -4.28 -24.45 -7.20
C SER A 697 -5.64 -25.07 -7.60
N SER A 698 -6.69 -24.26 -7.73
CA SER A 698 -8.06 -24.73 -7.99
C SER A 698 -8.38 -24.92 -9.47
N THR A 699 -7.71 -24.19 -10.38
CA THR A 699 -8.09 -24.13 -11.81
C THR A 699 -6.97 -24.50 -12.79
N GLY A 700 -5.71 -24.44 -12.35
CA GLY A 700 -4.52 -24.52 -13.19
C GLY A 700 -4.15 -23.21 -13.92
N GLU A 701 -4.95 -22.15 -13.82
CA GLU A 701 -4.65 -20.86 -14.46
C GLU A 701 -3.72 -20.00 -13.60
N ASN A 702 -2.53 -19.69 -14.12
CA ASN A 702 -1.53 -18.89 -13.39
C ASN A 702 -1.62 -17.39 -13.73
N LEU A 703 -2.57 -16.69 -13.11
CA LEU A 703 -2.72 -15.23 -13.22
C LEU A 703 -1.44 -14.47 -12.83
N ALA A 704 -0.71 -14.95 -11.81
CA ALA A 704 0.54 -14.33 -11.35
C ALA A 704 1.69 -14.41 -12.36
N ALA A 705 1.66 -15.37 -13.29
CA ALA A 705 2.65 -15.50 -14.36
C ALA A 705 2.34 -14.63 -15.60
N LEU A 706 1.15 -14.00 -15.68
CA LEU A 706 0.78 -13.11 -16.78
C LEU A 706 1.46 -11.73 -16.68
N THR A 707 2.03 -11.38 -15.53
CA THR A 707 2.80 -10.14 -15.33
C THR A 707 4.06 -10.44 -14.50
N PRO A 708 5.11 -9.61 -14.53
CA PRO A 708 6.27 -9.79 -13.66
C PRO A 708 6.00 -9.39 -12.20
N HIS A 709 4.86 -8.74 -11.92
CA HIS A 709 4.61 -7.98 -10.69
C HIS A 709 4.75 -8.79 -9.38
N ALA A 710 4.12 -9.96 -9.29
CA ALA A 710 4.16 -10.77 -8.07
C ALA A 710 5.58 -11.29 -7.76
N ARG A 711 6.33 -11.65 -8.82
CA ARG A 711 7.71 -12.11 -8.73
C ARG A 711 8.66 -10.98 -8.33
N ASP A 712 8.56 -9.83 -8.99
CA ASP A 712 9.47 -8.71 -8.79
C ASP A 712 9.15 -7.95 -7.48
N SER A 713 7.92 -8.07 -6.97
CA SER A 713 7.57 -7.60 -5.61
C SER A 713 8.38 -8.27 -4.50
N ILE A 714 8.96 -9.45 -4.74
CA ILE A 714 9.88 -10.08 -3.79
C ILE A 714 11.17 -9.24 -3.67
N ASP A 715 11.78 -8.88 -4.81
CA ASP A 715 12.99 -8.05 -4.83
C ASP A 715 12.71 -6.61 -4.36
N TYR A 716 11.53 -6.06 -4.67
CA TYR A 716 11.06 -4.79 -4.11
C TYR A 716 11.14 -4.80 -2.58
N TRP A 717 10.53 -5.77 -1.89
CA TRP A 717 10.55 -5.80 -0.42
C TRP A 717 11.94 -6.11 0.15
N VAL A 718 12.75 -6.94 -0.53
CA VAL A 718 14.17 -7.17 -0.20
C VAL A 718 14.98 -5.86 -0.23
N HIS A 719 14.75 -5.00 -1.22
CA HIS A 719 15.48 -3.74 -1.38
C HIS A 719 14.91 -2.57 -0.57
N ALA A 720 13.58 -2.51 -0.37
CA ALA A 720 12.88 -1.54 0.46
C ALA A 720 13.10 -1.75 1.97
N THR A 721 13.54 -2.93 2.38
CA THR A 721 13.91 -3.24 3.77
C THR A 721 15.28 -2.64 4.11
N VAL A 722 15.37 -1.86 5.19
CA VAL A 722 16.62 -1.19 5.60
C VAL A 722 17.67 -2.20 6.10
N PRO A 723 18.98 -1.86 6.12
CA PRO A 723 20.07 -2.80 6.42
C PRO A 723 19.98 -3.60 7.72
N THR A 724 19.28 -3.12 8.75
CA THR A 724 19.06 -3.85 10.01
C THR A 724 17.98 -4.94 9.94
N LEU A 725 17.24 -5.02 8.84
CA LEU A 725 16.20 -6.02 8.55
C LEU A 725 15.03 -6.04 9.56
N ASP A 726 14.77 -4.91 10.21
CA ASP A 726 13.66 -4.69 11.14
C ASP A 726 12.61 -3.67 10.64
N LYS A 727 12.93 -2.87 9.62
CA LYS A 727 12.08 -1.79 9.08
C LYS A 727 12.11 -1.69 7.55
N PHE A 728 11.16 -0.98 6.99
CA PHE A 728 11.02 -0.75 5.54
C PHE A 728 10.86 0.74 5.18
N ALA A 729 10.97 1.07 3.88
CA ALA A 729 10.79 2.41 3.34
C ALA A 729 9.37 2.96 3.63
N PRO A 730 9.19 4.10 4.33
CA PRO A 730 7.88 4.66 4.65
C PRO A 730 7.27 5.46 3.47
N LEU A 731 6.94 4.77 2.39
CA LEU A 731 6.28 5.33 1.21
C LEU A 731 4.76 5.25 1.37
N GLY A 732 4.04 6.35 1.11
CA GLY A 732 2.59 6.43 1.25
C GLY A 732 2.08 6.23 2.69
N ASP A 733 0.75 6.15 2.85
CA ASP A 733 0.07 6.14 4.14
C ASP A 733 0.48 4.95 5.03
N GLN A 734 0.94 5.25 6.25
CA GLN A 734 1.33 4.26 7.27
C GLN A 734 0.23 4.07 8.34
N ALA A 735 -1.04 4.10 7.91
CA ALA A 735 -2.27 4.23 8.71
C ALA A 735 -2.49 3.27 9.90
N ARG A 736 -1.65 2.24 10.05
CA ARG A 736 -1.78 1.19 11.09
C ARG A 736 -0.74 1.34 12.19
N VAL A 737 0.50 1.67 11.81
CA VAL A 737 1.64 1.95 12.67
C VAL A 737 2.54 2.91 11.88
N SER A 738 2.68 4.14 12.34
CA SER A 738 3.39 5.19 11.60
C SER A 738 4.87 4.87 11.37
N GLU A 739 5.53 4.35 12.40
CA GLU A 739 6.91 3.85 12.32
C GLU A 739 6.92 2.52 11.53
N PRO A 740 7.65 2.41 10.41
CA PRO A 740 7.55 1.29 9.46
C PRO A 740 8.35 0.06 9.93
N VAL A 741 7.99 -0.48 11.10
CA VAL A 741 8.52 -1.76 11.60
C VAL A 741 7.89 -2.93 10.83
N LEU A 742 8.70 -3.93 10.49
CA LEU A 742 8.21 -5.14 9.85
C LEU A 742 7.25 -5.90 10.79
N PHE A 743 6.16 -6.38 10.21
CA PHE A 743 5.11 -7.14 10.87
C PHE A 743 4.66 -8.32 10.00
N ASP A 744 3.74 -9.14 10.51
CA ASP A 744 3.13 -10.29 9.84
C ASP A 744 2.65 -9.96 8.41
N TYR A 745 2.11 -8.75 8.16
CA TYR A 745 1.59 -8.36 6.85
C TYR A 745 2.67 -8.31 5.75
N GLN A 746 3.87 -7.79 6.06
CA GLN A 746 4.99 -7.79 5.10
C GLN A 746 5.56 -9.20 4.92
N ARG A 747 5.56 -10.01 5.99
CA ARG A 747 5.95 -11.43 5.93
C ARG A 747 5.02 -12.21 5.01
N LYS A 748 3.68 -12.11 5.18
CA LYS A 748 2.67 -12.81 4.38
C LYS A 748 2.85 -12.50 2.91
N LEU A 749 2.96 -11.22 2.56
CA LEU A 749 3.09 -10.78 1.17
C LEU A 749 4.28 -11.46 0.49
N VAL A 750 5.44 -11.53 1.15
CA VAL A 750 6.62 -12.19 0.59
C VAL A 750 6.48 -13.72 0.59
N GLU A 751 5.86 -14.34 1.59
CA GLU A 751 5.58 -15.79 1.58
C GLU A 751 4.65 -16.22 0.44
N GLU A 752 3.56 -15.48 0.22
CA GLU A 752 2.62 -15.71 -0.89
C GLU A 752 3.33 -15.55 -2.25
N ALA A 753 4.10 -14.46 -2.42
CA ALA A 753 4.87 -14.19 -3.62
C ALA A 753 5.96 -15.25 -3.88
N VAL A 754 6.68 -15.69 -2.84
CA VAL A 754 7.66 -16.79 -2.92
C VAL A 754 6.99 -18.11 -3.26
N SER A 755 5.80 -18.39 -2.71
CA SER A 755 5.02 -19.61 -2.97
C SER A 755 4.55 -19.69 -4.43
N LEU A 756 4.14 -18.56 -5.03
CA LEU A 756 3.81 -18.45 -6.45
C LEU A 756 5.01 -18.66 -7.39
N ASN A 757 6.21 -18.27 -6.96
CA ASN A 757 7.39 -18.11 -7.82
C ASN A 757 8.54 -19.09 -7.50
N LYS A 758 8.22 -20.27 -6.95
CA LYS A 758 9.18 -21.33 -6.63
C LYS A 758 10.12 -21.63 -7.81
N GLY A 759 11.40 -21.82 -7.50
CA GLY A 759 12.46 -22.04 -8.51
C GLY A 759 13.00 -20.77 -9.18
N THR A 760 12.41 -19.60 -8.98
CA THR A 760 12.99 -18.32 -9.46
C THR A 760 14.11 -17.82 -8.54
N ALA A 761 15.03 -17.01 -9.10
CA ALA A 761 16.08 -16.36 -8.32
C ALA A 761 15.52 -15.34 -7.32
N GLN A 762 14.40 -14.69 -7.66
CA GLN A 762 13.62 -13.84 -6.76
C GLN A 762 13.12 -14.62 -5.55
N ALA A 763 12.47 -15.77 -5.75
CA ALA A 763 11.98 -16.59 -4.64
C ALA A 763 13.11 -17.10 -3.72
N ALA A 764 14.30 -17.38 -4.26
CA ALA A 764 15.47 -17.71 -3.46
C ALA A 764 15.96 -16.52 -2.59
N ARG A 765 15.85 -15.27 -3.08
CA ARG A 765 16.12 -14.05 -2.28
C ARG A 765 15.03 -13.77 -1.26
N GLY A 766 13.76 -14.01 -1.60
CA GLY A 766 12.64 -13.95 -0.67
C GLY A 766 12.80 -14.93 0.49
N ALA A 767 13.16 -16.19 0.21
CA ALA A 767 13.46 -17.20 1.23
C ALA A 767 14.65 -16.80 2.11
N TRP A 768 15.68 -16.15 1.55
CA TRP A 768 16.76 -15.56 2.37
C TRP A 768 16.23 -14.46 3.29
N TRP A 769 15.43 -13.52 2.78
CA TRP A 769 14.86 -12.41 3.54
C TRP A 769 13.96 -12.88 4.68
N LEU A 770 13.04 -13.81 4.40
CA LEU A 770 12.18 -14.47 5.40
C LEU A 770 12.98 -15.19 6.52
N SER A 771 14.23 -15.58 6.24
CA SER A 771 15.16 -16.19 7.22
C SER A 771 16.04 -15.18 7.98
N LYS A 772 15.88 -13.87 7.75
CA LYS A 772 16.78 -12.82 8.26
C LYS A 772 16.07 -11.60 8.85
N ILE A 773 14.81 -11.35 8.50
CA ILE A 773 13.99 -10.28 9.09
C ILE A 773 13.74 -10.47 10.59
N SER A 774 13.40 -9.37 11.27
CA SER A 774 12.95 -9.36 12.67
C SER A 774 11.75 -10.29 12.94
N VAL A 775 10.84 -10.45 11.96
CA VAL A 775 9.65 -11.31 12.04
C VAL A 775 9.97 -12.73 11.57
N SER A 776 10.61 -13.50 12.45
CA SER A 776 11.07 -14.88 12.16
C SER A 776 9.96 -15.94 12.00
N SER A 777 8.73 -15.62 12.42
CA SER A 777 7.50 -16.40 12.26
C SER A 777 6.30 -15.48 12.49
N MET A 778 5.12 -15.80 11.97
CA MET A 778 3.89 -15.06 12.22
C MET A 778 3.59 -14.90 13.71
N THR A 779 3.27 -13.69 14.16
CA THR A 779 3.05 -13.37 15.57
C THR A 779 1.58 -13.49 15.99
N GLY A 780 0.65 -13.03 15.16
CA GLY A 780 -0.80 -13.12 15.35
C GLY A 780 -1.39 -14.46 14.91
N SER A 781 -2.30 -15.02 15.73
CA SER A 781 -2.95 -16.31 15.45
C SER A 781 -3.69 -16.37 14.12
N TYR A 782 -4.22 -15.23 13.68
CA TYR A 782 -4.98 -15.05 12.45
C TYR A 782 -4.18 -15.25 11.15
N ASP A 783 -2.84 -15.19 11.22
CA ASP A 783 -1.91 -15.38 10.09
C ASP A 783 -1.06 -16.67 10.21
N TYR A 784 -1.20 -17.49 11.26
CA TYR A 784 -0.34 -18.67 11.52
C TYR A 784 -0.28 -19.70 10.37
N ARG A 785 -1.29 -19.77 9.49
CA ARG A 785 -1.26 -20.67 8.32
C ARG A 785 -0.23 -20.27 7.26
N PHE A 786 0.17 -19.00 7.17
CA PHE A 786 1.07 -18.53 6.12
C PHE A 786 2.53 -18.99 6.33
N ASP A 787 2.96 -19.23 7.58
CA ASP A 787 4.21 -19.93 7.91
C ASP A 787 4.24 -21.41 7.39
N LEU A 788 3.12 -21.94 6.86
CA LEU A 788 3.06 -23.25 6.20
C LEU A 788 3.26 -23.18 4.67
N LEU A 789 3.32 -21.98 4.08
CA LEU A 789 3.58 -21.82 2.65
C LEU A 789 4.98 -22.34 2.31
N SER A 790 5.04 -23.22 1.33
CA SER A 790 6.30 -23.87 0.93
C SER A 790 7.26 -22.86 0.28
N THR A 791 8.49 -22.79 0.80
CA THR A 791 9.59 -21.95 0.29
C THR A 791 10.59 -22.79 -0.52
N PRO A 792 11.39 -22.20 -1.43
CA PRO A 792 12.41 -22.94 -2.18
C PRO A 792 13.57 -23.39 -1.29
N ASP A 793 14.09 -24.59 -1.54
CA ASP A 793 15.06 -25.31 -0.69
C ASP A 793 16.39 -24.58 -0.42
N ALA A 794 16.76 -23.61 -1.27
CA ALA A 794 18.07 -22.94 -1.27
C ALA A 794 17.94 -21.40 -1.18
N PRO A 795 17.87 -20.81 0.04
CA PRO A 795 17.86 -19.36 0.21
C PRO A 795 19.18 -18.74 -0.27
N THR A 796 19.08 -17.72 -1.12
CA THR A 796 20.23 -17.04 -1.76
C THR A 796 20.30 -15.60 -1.31
N ALA A 797 21.44 -15.17 -0.77
CA ALA A 797 21.65 -13.78 -0.38
C ALA A 797 21.62 -12.84 -1.61
N PRO A 798 20.96 -11.68 -1.53
CA PRO A 798 21.04 -10.66 -2.59
C PRO A 798 22.47 -10.10 -2.68
N THR A 799 22.85 -9.69 -3.89
CA THR A 799 24.19 -9.14 -4.21
C THR A 799 24.12 -7.78 -4.88
N THR A 800 23.05 -7.49 -5.63
CA THR A 800 22.78 -6.19 -6.24
C THR A 800 22.72 -5.10 -5.17
N LEU A 801 23.34 -3.94 -5.41
CA LEU A 801 23.36 -2.81 -4.48
C LEU A 801 22.35 -1.71 -4.83
N VAL A 802 21.72 -1.81 -6.00
CA VAL A 802 20.77 -0.83 -6.56
C VAL A 802 19.55 -1.59 -7.10
N TYR A 803 18.35 -1.02 -6.95
CA TYR A 803 17.11 -1.57 -7.52
C TYR A 803 16.14 -0.44 -7.90
N ASP A 804 15.60 -0.50 -9.11
CA ASP A 804 14.63 0.47 -9.63
C ASP A 804 13.25 -0.19 -9.75
N ALA A 805 12.33 0.21 -8.87
CA ALA A 805 10.92 -0.17 -8.93
C ALA A 805 10.15 0.81 -9.83
N SER A 806 10.60 0.91 -11.08
CA SER A 806 10.17 1.93 -12.05
C SER A 806 8.65 2.13 -12.15
N GLY A 807 7.87 1.04 -12.07
CA GLY A 807 6.41 1.07 -12.14
C GLY A 807 5.70 1.73 -10.95
N VAL A 808 6.39 1.98 -9.84
CA VAL A 808 5.89 2.67 -8.63
C VAL A 808 6.72 3.91 -8.24
N GLY A 809 7.71 4.27 -9.06
CA GLY A 809 8.59 5.42 -8.85
C GLY A 809 9.78 5.20 -7.91
N ALA A 810 9.71 4.23 -7.00
CA ALA A 810 10.74 4.05 -5.98
C ALA A 810 12.09 3.57 -6.56
N PHE A 811 13.19 4.07 -6.01
CA PHE A 811 14.56 3.65 -6.28
C PHE A 811 15.28 3.38 -4.97
N PHE A 812 15.97 2.25 -4.87
CA PHE A 812 16.70 1.85 -3.66
C PHE A 812 18.20 1.66 -3.97
N ALA A 813 19.06 2.16 -3.08
CA ALA A 813 20.50 1.91 -3.12
C ALA A 813 21.06 1.62 -1.71
N ARG A 814 22.13 0.84 -1.61
CA ARG A 814 22.86 0.56 -0.36
C ARG A 814 24.36 0.39 -0.59
N SER A 815 25.17 0.64 0.43
CA SER A 815 26.64 0.52 0.32
C SER A 815 27.10 -0.94 0.23
N ASP A 816 26.40 -1.82 0.95
CA ASP A 816 26.66 -3.25 1.07
C ASP A 816 25.45 -3.95 1.72
N TRP A 817 25.58 -5.23 2.05
CA TRP A 817 24.53 -6.06 2.65
C TRP A 817 24.74 -6.37 4.15
N THR A 818 25.64 -5.66 4.84
CA THR A 818 25.78 -5.74 6.31
C THR A 818 24.77 -4.86 7.03
N THR A 819 24.50 -5.15 8.31
CA THR A 819 23.66 -4.29 9.16
C THR A 819 24.28 -2.92 9.48
N SER A 820 25.55 -2.72 9.10
CA SER A 820 26.27 -1.45 9.16
C SER A 820 26.20 -0.63 7.87
N ALA A 821 25.60 -1.15 6.80
CA ALA A 821 25.47 -0.42 5.54
C ALA A 821 24.70 0.90 5.72
N THR A 822 25.01 1.87 4.86
CA THR A 822 24.07 2.96 4.57
C THR A 822 23.05 2.52 3.53
N TRP A 823 21.92 3.19 3.50
CA TRP A 823 20.83 2.91 2.56
C TRP A 823 20.12 4.21 2.16
N LEU A 824 19.74 4.28 0.90
CA LEU A 824 19.05 5.39 0.24
C LEU A 824 17.78 4.84 -0.42
N GLU A 825 16.70 5.59 -0.29
CA GLU A 825 15.51 5.52 -1.13
C GLU A 825 15.27 6.90 -1.76
N THR A 826 14.78 6.96 -3.01
CA THR A 826 14.26 8.19 -3.63
C THR A 826 13.05 7.86 -4.54
N GLN A 827 12.08 8.76 -4.61
CA GLN A 827 10.75 8.50 -5.15
C GLN A 827 10.44 9.40 -6.36
N ALA A 828 10.53 8.86 -7.57
CA ALA A 828 10.20 9.58 -8.80
C ALA A 828 9.62 8.64 -9.88
N GLY A 829 8.32 8.79 -10.15
CA GLY A 829 7.58 7.98 -11.12
C GLY A 829 6.11 8.36 -11.23
N THR A 830 5.23 7.38 -11.45
CA THR A 830 3.78 7.62 -11.52
C THR A 830 3.17 7.80 -10.13
N TYR A 831 2.42 8.90 -9.98
CA TYR A 831 1.59 9.23 -8.82
C TYR A 831 0.14 9.32 -9.30
N ASP A 832 -0.67 8.31 -8.99
CA ASP A 832 -2.06 8.16 -9.51
C ASP A 832 -2.99 7.37 -8.56
N GLN A 833 -2.63 7.24 -7.28
CA GLN A 833 -3.35 6.44 -6.28
C GLN A 833 -3.62 7.22 -4.98
N SER A 834 -4.49 6.68 -4.12
CA SER A 834 -5.18 7.42 -3.05
C SER A 834 -4.40 7.58 -1.74
N HIS A 835 -3.52 6.62 -1.45
CA HIS A 835 -2.63 6.52 -0.30
C HIS A 835 -1.17 6.86 -0.66
N ALA A 836 -0.91 7.14 -1.94
CA ALA A 836 0.33 7.78 -2.40
C ALA A 836 0.38 9.26 -1.98
N HIS A 837 1.58 9.77 -1.68
CA HIS A 837 1.76 11.11 -1.13
C HIS A 837 2.19 12.12 -2.20
N GLN A 838 2.11 13.41 -1.87
CA GLN A 838 2.71 14.49 -2.65
C GLN A 838 4.22 14.52 -2.35
N ASP A 839 4.92 13.49 -2.82
CA ASP A 839 6.26 13.09 -2.38
C ASP A 839 7.27 12.94 -3.53
N GLN A 840 6.95 13.43 -4.73
CA GLN A 840 7.79 13.26 -5.91
C GLN A 840 9.10 14.05 -5.78
N GLY A 841 10.21 13.32 -5.88
CA GLY A 841 11.56 13.80 -5.60
C GLY A 841 11.98 13.68 -4.14
N SER A 842 11.11 13.19 -3.25
CA SER A 842 11.49 12.94 -1.86
C SER A 842 12.45 11.74 -1.74
N PHE A 843 13.22 11.71 -0.66
CA PHE A 843 14.22 10.66 -0.41
C PHE A 843 14.32 10.31 1.08
N THR A 844 14.76 9.08 1.37
CA THR A 844 15.06 8.61 2.73
C THR A 844 16.52 8.17 2.83
N PHE A 845 17.22 8.58 3.89
CA PHE A 845 18.62 8.22 4.13
C PHE A 845 18.81 7.59 5.52
N TYR A 846 19.46 6.43 5.56
CA TYR A 846 19.54 5.55 6.72
C TYR A 846 20.98 5.04 6.96
N HIS A 847 21.38 4.95 8.23
CA HIS A 847 22.61 4.28 8.69
C HIS A 847 22.43 3.84 10.15
N LYS A 848 22.09 2.56 10.38
CA LYS A 848 21.73 1.96 11.70
C LYS A 848 20.53 2.58 12.43
N THR A 849 20.06 3.72 11.95
CA THR A 849 18.88 4.48 12.34
C THR A 849 18.48 5.37 11.15
N TRP A 850 17.26 5.91 11.18
CA TRP A 850 16.87 7.02 10.31
C TRP A 850 17.81 8.21 10.51
N LEU A 851 18.38 8.74 9.42
CA LEU A 851 19.14 9.99 9.42
C LEU A 851 18.25 11.13 8.90
N ALA A 852 17.62 10.90 7.75
CA ALA A 852 16.57 11.75 7.20
C ALA A 852 15.45 10.88 6.59
N VAL A 853 14.20 11.20 6.87
CA VAL A 853 13.01 10.39 6.55
C VAL A 853 11.75 11.24 6.66
N THR A 854 10.65 10.91 5.98
CA THR A 854 9.36 11.62 6.17
C THR A 854 8.96 11.68 7.65
N SER A 855 8.49 12.84 8.09
CA SER A 855 8.02 13.00 9.48
C SER A 855 6.72 12.24 9.78
N ASN A 856 6.06 11.65 8.77
CA ASN A 856 4.91 10.77 8.99
C ASN A 856 5.23 9.65 9.97
N ILE A 857 6.47 9.14 10.03
CA ILE A 857 6.81 8.05 10.95
C ILE A 857 6.72 8.42 12.44
N TRP A 858 6.73 9.71 12.77
CA TRP A 858 6.55 10.24 14.13
C TRP A 858 5.14 10.81 14.39
N SER A 859 4.22 10.68 13.43
CA SER A 859 2.82 11.11 13.58
C SER A 859 1.95 10.08 14.31
N HIS A 860 0.78 10.48 14.83
CA HIS A 860 -0.18 9.50 15.37
C HIS A 860 -0.96 8.79 14.26
N SER A 861 -1.15 9.45 13.11
CA SER A 861 -1.97 8.96 12.00
C SER A 861 -1.19 8.13 10.97
N GLY A 862 0.00 8.55 10.58
CA GLY A 862 0.71 8.07 9.38
C GLY A 862 0.15 8.61 8.06
N LEU A 863 -0.67 9.68 8.09
CA LEU A 863 -1.55 10.12 6.98
C LEU A 863 -1.30 11.56 6.46
N ASN A 864 -0.19 12.22 6.79
CA ASN A 864 0.07 13.60 6.33
C ASN A 864 0.64 13.55 4.91
N GLN A 865 -0.23 13.41 3.91
CA GLN A 865 0.12 13.21 2.49
C GLN A 865 0.72 14.46 1.79
N ASP A 866 0.90 15.57 2.51
CA ASP A 866 1.23 16.88 1.94
C ASP A 866 2.75 17.12 1.82
N VAL A 867 3.13 17.92 0.83
CA VAL A 867 4.50 18.42 0.57
C VAL A 867 5.24 18.99 1.79
N GLY A 868 4.55 19.34 2.88
CA GLY A 868 5.16 19.74 4.15
C GLY A 868 5.86 18.61 4.91
N SER A 869 5.60 17.34 4.57
CA SER A 869 5.99 16.15 5.34
C SER A 869 7.16 15.35 4.75
N HIS A 870 7.67 15.71 3.57
CA HIS A 870 8.64 14.94 2.78
C HIS A 870 10.00 15.65 2.58
N ASN A 871 11.05 14.94 2.15
CA ASN A 871 12.41 15.49 1.99
C ASN A 871 12.64 16.13 0.60
N GLU A 872 11.97 17.24 0.32
CA GLU A 872 11.84 17.81 -1.02
C GLU A 872 12.01 19.35 -1.09
N ILE A 873 11.70 19.98 -2.24
CA ILE A 873 11.51 21.43 -2.31
C ILE A 873 10.02 21.76 -2.24
N ARG A 874 9.63 22.39 -1.13
CA ARG A 874 8.28 22.90 -0.92
C ARG A 874 8.16 24.30 -1.54
N PHE A 875 7.45 24.42 -2.65
CA PHE A 875 7.21 25.70 -3.31
C PHE A 875 6.08 26.45 -2.61
N MET A 876 6.35 27.69 -2.16
CA MET A 876 5.40 28.51 -1.41
C MET A 876 4.86 29.65 -2.29
N GLN A 877 3.54 29.84 -2.36
CA GLN A 877 2.90 30.96 -3.05
C GLN A 877 1.75 31.52 -2.20
N GLY A 878 1.66 32.84 -2.07
CA GLY A 878 0.64 33.50 -1.23
C GLY A 878 0.71 33.19 0.28
N GLY A 879 1.77 32.52 0.75
CA GLY A 879 1.94 32.05 2.12
C GLY A 879 1.60 30.56 2.33
N SER A 880 0.94 29.91 1.37
CA SER A 880 0.65 28.47 1.37
C SER A 880 1.68 27.69 0.55
N ALA A 881 1.82 26.39 0.81
CA ALA A 881 2.53 25.49 -0.08
C ALA A 881 1.68 25.19 -1.32
N LEU A 882 2.30 25.10 -2.49
CA LEU A 882 1.69 24.57 -3.70
C LEU A 882 1.64 23.04 -3.59
N PRO A 883 0.48 22.40 -3.84
CA PRO A 883 0.40 20.95 -3.85
C PRO A 883 1.01 20.37 -5.12
N GLN A 884 1.52 19.14 -5.02
CA GLN A 884 1.77 18.30 -6.19
C GLN A 884 0.44 17.73 -6.72
N ASN A 885 0.42 17.29 -7.97
CA ASN A 885 -0.73 16.65 -8.62
C ASN A 885 -0.40 15.24 -9.10
N PHE A 886 -1.44 14.41 -9.27
CA PHE A 886 -1.32 13.14 -10.00
C PHE A 886 -0.66 13.38 -11.36
N SER A 887 0.34 12.57 -11.67
CA SER A 887 1.34 12.84 -12.72
C SER A 887 2.24 11.63 -12.95
N THR A 888 3.24 11.77 -13.81
CA THR A 888 4.38 10.86 -13.85
C THR A 888 5.66 11.67 -13.95
N SER A 889 6.37 11.79 -12.82
CA SER A 889 7.77 12.24 -12.79
C SER A 889 8.65 11.18 -13.45
N THR A 890 9.87 11.55 -13.85
CA THR A 890 10.80 10.61 -14.50
C THR A 890 12.14 10.59 -13.79
N LYS A 891 12.85 9.47 -13.88
CA LYS A 891 14.21 9.34 -13.36
C LYS A 891 15.10 8.51 -14.29
N THR A 892 16.39 8.74 -14.17
CA THR A 892 17.46 7.93 -14.78
C THR A 892 18.55 7.71 -13.74
N PHE A 893 19.28 6.60 -13.81
CA PHE A 893 20.38 6.34 -12.89
C PHE A 893 21.60 5.73 -13.57
N ALA A 894 22.76 5.89 -12.93
CA ALA A 894 24.02 5.28 -13.32
C ALA A 894 24.81 4.83 -12.08
N THR A 895 25.64 3.80 -12.24
CA THR A 895 26.54 3.33 -11.18
C THR A 895 27.96 3.21 -11.73
N THR A 896 28.89 4.03 -11.23
CA THR A 896 30.28 4.09 -11.71
C THR A 896 31.22 4.15 -10.51
N GLY A 897 32.17 3.21 -10.41
CA GLY A 897 33.19 3.22 -9.34
C GLY A 897 32.64 3.14 -7.90
N GLY A 898 31.44 2.58 -7.71
CA GLY A 898 30.76 2.57 -6.41
C GLY A 898 30.03 3.87 -6.05
N VAL A 899 30.01 4.86 -6.95
CA VAL A 899 29.10 6.01 -6.90
C VAL A 899 27.81 5.63 -7.62
N VAL A 900 26.66 5.91 -7.02
CA VAL A 900 25.34 5.86 -7.64
C VAL A 900 24.88 7.29 -7.88
N THR A 901 24.52 7.63 -9.12
CA THR A 901 23.90 8.92 -9.44
C THR A 901 22.50 8.68 -9.98
N VAL A 902 21.51 9.37 -9.42
CA VAL A 902 20.11 9.40 -9.88
C VAL A 902 19.81 10.82 -10.35
N ASN A 903 19.21 10.99 -11.52
CA ASN A 903 18.77 12.28 -12.05
C ASN A 903 17.27 12.20 -12.35
N GLU A 904 16.50 13.12 -11.78
CA GLU A 904 15.04 13.13 -11.74
C GLU A 904 14.50 14.41 -12.41
N ASP A 905 13.46 14.28 -13.24
CA ASP A 905 12.61 15.40 -13.67
C ASP A 905 11.27 15.31 -12.96
N LEU A 906 11.04 16.30 -12.11
CA LEU A 906 9.96 16.41 -11.13
C LEU A 906 8.97 17.52 -11.55
N SER A 907 9.23 18.18 -12.68
CA SER A 907 8.34 19.18 -13.27
C SER A 907 6.89 18.68 -13.49
N PRO A 908 6.64 17.40 -13.86
CA PRO A 908 5.28 16.86 -13.99
C PRO A 908 4.45 16.90 -12.69
N ALA A 909 5.10 16.79 -11.52
CA ALA A 909 4.43 16.84 -10.22
C ALA A 909 3.74 18.19 -9.98
N TYR A 910 4.16 19.26 -10.67
CA TYR A 910 3.56 20.59 -10.62
C TYR A 910 2.86 20.99 -11.94
N SER A 911 2.47 20.05 -12.80
CA SER A 911 1.84 20.37 -14.10
C SER A 911 0.60 21.28 -14.00
N ASN A 912 -0.25 21.07 -12.98
CA ASN A 912 -1.42 21.92 -12.70
C ASN A 912 -1.05 23.30 -12.15
N ASN A 913 0.19 23.46 -11.67
CA ASN A 913 0.79 24.69 -11.13
C ASN A 913 1.95 25.19 -12.01
N SER A 914 1.98 24.81 -13.30
CA SER A 914 3.12 25.02 -14.22
C SER A 914 3.43 26.49 -14.55
N SER A 915 2.46 27.38 -14.33
CA SER A 915 2.62 28.84 -14.35
C SER A 915 3.34 29.41 -13.13
N SER A 916 3.49 28.61 -12.07
CA SER A 916 4.20 28.95 -10.81
C SER A 916 5.51 28.17 -10.67
N VAL A 917 5.54 26.89 -11.04
CA VAL A 917 6.74 26.03 -11.06
C VAL A 917 6.86 25.41 -12.45
N THR A 918 7.69 26.01 -13.31
CA THR A 918 7.82 25.63 -14.72
C THR A 918 8.83 24.52 -14.94
N LYS A 919 9.80 24.37 -14.03
CA LYS A 919 10.75 23.25 -14.02
C LYS A 919 11.24 22.94 -12.62
N TRP A 920 11.39 21.66 -12.29
CA TRP A 920 12.19 21.19 -11.16
C TRP A 920 12.89 19.87 -11.52
N THR A 921 14.20 19.82 -11.37
CA THR A 921 15.03 18.64 -11.56
C THR A 921 15.95 18.44 -10.37
N ARG A 922 16.13 17.19 -9.96
CA ARG A 922 16.95 16.78 -8.80
C ARG A 922 18.01 15.78 -9.22
N ALA A 923 19.23 15.94 -8.73
CA ALA A 923 20.32 14.99 -8.89
C ALA A 923 20.80 14.53 -7.52
N LEU A 924 20.73 13.22 -7.26
CA LEU A 924 21.25 12.58 -6.06
C LEU A 924 22.54 11.84 -6.42
N THR A 925 23.63 12.11 -5.70
CA THR A 925 24.91 11.39 -5.86
C THR A 925 25.30 10.75 -4.54
N TYR A 926 25.25 9.41 -4.51
CA TYR A 926 25.38 8.58 -3.32
C TYR A 926 26.65 7.73 -3.40
N GLN A 927 27.48 7.78 -2.36
CA GLN A 927 28.71 6.99 -2.25
C GLN A 927 29.04 6.70 -0.78
N GLY A 928 28.98 5.43 -0.38
CA GLY A 928 29.32 5.00 0.98
C GLY A 928 28.50 5.74 2.04
N THR A 929 29.14 6.50 2.91
CA THR A 929 28.46 7.28 3.97
C THR A 929 27.94 8.65 3.53
N SER A 930 28.14 9.07 2.27
CA SER A 930 27.74 10.40 1.80
C SER A 930 26.66 10.37 0.72
N LEU A 931 25.79 11.38 0.76
CA LEU A 931 24.75 11.67 -0.22
C LEU A 931 24.78 13.17 -0.52
N GLN A 932 25.07 13.55 -1.76
CA GLN A 932 24.88 14.90 -2.27
C GLN A 932 23.52 14.99 -2.96
N ILE A 933 22.78 16.07 -2.68
CA ILE A 933 21.56 16.45 -3.39
C ILE A 933 21.82 17.79 -4.09
N HIS A 934 21.52 17.87 -5.38
CA HIS A 934 21.56 19.09 -6.19
C HIS A 934 20.21 19.28 -6.88
N ASP A 935 19.48 20.32 -6.49
CA ASP A 935 18.21 20.72 -7.09
C ASP A 935 18.39 21.95 -7.98
N LEU A 936 17.74 21.94 -9.14
CA LEU A 936 17.59 23.08 -10.03
C LEU A 936 16.11 23.30 -10.34
N CYS A 937 15.62 24.54 -10.19
CA CYS A 937 14.23 24.87 -10.52
C CYS A 937 14.07 26.21 -11.26
N THR A 938 12.94 26.37 -11.95
CA THR A 938 12.50 27.61 -12.61
C THR A 938 11.08 27.94 -12.13
N ILE A 939 10.90 29.15 -11.60
CA ILE A 939 9.72 29.54 -10.81
C ILE A 939 9.26 30.96 -11.16
N ALA A 940 7.98 31.23 -10.96
CA ALA A 940 7.40 32.54 -11.22
C ALA A 940 7.65 33.54 -10.08
N SER A 941 7.55 34.83 -10.42
CA SER A 941 7.59 35.92 -9.44
C SER A 941 6.48 35.76 -8.39
N GLY A 942 6.85 35.82 -7.11
CA GLY A 942 5.93 35.60 -5.98
C GLY A 942 5.82 34.14 -5.51
N VAL A 943 6.55 33.22 -6.15
CA VAL A 943 6.82 31.87 -5.63
C VAL A 943 8.15 31.88 -4.89
N SER A 944 8.20 31.22 -3.72
CA SER A 944 9.40 31.10 -2.88
C SER A 944 9.70 29.62 -2.63
N PRO A 945 10.86 29.09 -3.05
CA PRO A 945 11.22 27.70 -2.83
C PRO A 945 11.77 27.52 -1.40
N VAL A 946 11.41 26.42 -0.75
CA VAL A 946 11.93 26.02 0.57
C VAL A 946 12.44 24.59 0.45
N TRP A 947 13.75 24.41 0.36
CA TRP A 947 14.36 23.08 0.45
C TRP A 947 14.27 22.60 1.90
N GLN A 948 13.82 21.37 2.12
CA GLN A 948 13.56 20.88 3.48
C GLN A 948 14.10 19.46 3.74
N LEU A 949 14.55 19.24 4.98
CA LEU A 949 15.03 17.94 5.45
C LEU A 949 14.45 17.62 6.83
N HIS A 950 13.80 16.46 6.94
CA HIS A 950 13.18 15.96 8.16
C HIS A 950 14.11 14.97 8.87
N VAL A 951 14.38 15.22 10.14
CA VAL A 951 15.36 14.50 10.97
C VAL A 951 14.78 14.14 12.34
N PRO A 952 15.16 13.00 12.96
CA PRO A 952 14.52 12.50 14.19
C PRO A 952 14.79 13.33 15.45
N VAL A 953 15.92 14.03 15.50
CA VAL A 953 16.45 14.70 16.70
C VAL A 953 16.71 16.17 16.43
N GLN A 954 16.76 17.00 17.48
CA GLN A 954 16.93 18.44 17.34
C GLN A 954 18.25 18.78 16.61
N PRO A 955 18.18 19.44 15.44
CA PRO A 955 19.38 19.86 14.70
C PRO A 955 20.09 21.03 15.41
N VAL A 956 21.42 21.04 15.33
CA VAL A 956 22.29 22.08 15.89
C VAL A 956 23.17 22.68 14.81
N ILE A 957 23.01 23.98 14.54
CA ILE A 957 23.85 24.75 13.61
C ILE A 957 25.23 24.94 14.24
N GLN A 958 26.27 24.67 13.47
CA GLN A 958 27.67 24.73 13.85
C GLN A 958 28.31 26.05 13.41
N ALA A 959 29.47 26.38 13.98
CA ALA A 959 30.20 27.61 13.65
C ALA A 959 30.78 27.65 12.21
N ASP A 960 30.85 26.50 11.52
CA ASP A 960 31.23 26.39 10.11
C ASP A 960 30.02 26.51 9.14
N GLY A 961 28.83 26.80 9.65
CA GLY A 961 27.58 26.86 8.88
C GLY A 961 26.94 25.50 8.57
N SER A 962 27.61 24.39 8.91
CA SER A 962 27.00 23.06 8.84
C SER A 962 25.96 22.86 9.95
N ILE A 963 25.14 21.82 9.81
CA ILE A 963 24.11 21.44 10.77
C ILE A 963 24.37 19.99 11.18
N VAL A 964 24.24 19.66 12.46
CA VAL A 964 24.36 18.28 12.96
C VAL A 964 23.04 17.85 13.59
N ALA A 965 22.54 16.69 13.19
CA ALA A 965 21.35 16.05 13.74
C ALA A 965 21.66 14.59 14.08
N GLY A 966 22.01 14.31 15.35
CA GLY A 966 22.44 12.99 15.77
C GLY A 966 23.76 12.57 15.11
N THR A 967 23.73 11.50 14.32
CA THR A 967 24.85 10.99 13.51
C THR A 967 24.84 11.48 12.06
N LEU A 968 24.03 12.49 11.73
CA LEU A 968 24.01 13.14 10.41
C LEU A 968 24.68 14.52 10.48
N LYS A 969 25.74 14.74 9.68
CA LYS A 969 26.20 16.09 9.32
C LYS A 969 25.58 16.50 7.98
N ILE A 970 24.96 17.67 7.97
CA ILE A 970 24.38 18.36 6.82
C ILE A 970 25.26 19.57 6.52
N THR A 971 25.69 19.74 5.27
CA THR A 971 26.49 20.90 4.84
C THR A 971 25.82 21.55 3.62
N PRO A 972 25.08 22.65 3.80
CA PRO A 972 24.61 23.48 2.70
C PRO A 972 25.81 24.03 1.91
N VAL A 973 25.76 23.94 0.59
CA VAL A 973 26.77 24.46 -0.35
C VAL A 973 26.17 25.59 -1.18
N LEU A 974 24.97 25.35 -1.73
CA LEU A 974 24.17 26.36 -2.43
C LEU A 974 22.75 26.41 -1.84
N PRO A 975 22.14 27.61 -1.73
CA PRO A 975 22.76 28.92 -1.92
C PRO A 975 23.75 29.24 -0.78
N ALA A 976 24.91 29.84 -1.10
CA ALA A 976 26.03 29.98 -0.16
C ALA A 976 25.76 30.83 1.10
N ASN A 977 24.67 31.61 1.11
CA ASN A 977 24.18 32.36 2.27
C ASN A 977 22.73 31.95 2.60
N ALA A 978 22.44 30.64 2.60
CA ALA A 978 21.11 30.11 2.92
C ALA A 978 20.66 30.54 4.32
N THR A 979 19.43 31.06 4.43
CA THR A 979 18.78 31.25 5.73
C THR A 979 18.29 29.89 6.22
N ILE A 980 18.90 29.42 7.31
CA ILE A 980 18.55 28.17 7.98
C ILE A 980 17.46 28.46 9.02
N LYS A 981 16.35 27.72 8.94
CA LYS A 981 15.28 27.71 9.95
C LYS A 981 15.06 26.29 10.46
N LEU A 982 14.94 26.13 11.77
CA LEU A 982 14.74 24.85 12.43
C LEU A 982 13.31 24.81 12.98
N VAL A 983 12.52 23.82 12.57
CA VAL A 983 11.10 23.69 12.91
C VAL A 983 10.88 22.38 13.65
N SER A 984 10.28 22.42 14.84
CA SER A 984 9.77 21.21 15.48
C SER A 984 8.45 20.84 14.81
N MET A 985 8.36 19.64 14.22
CA MET A 985 7.17 19.19 13.49
C MET A 985 5.89 19.21 14.34
N PRO A 986 5.93 18.87 15.64
CA PRO A 986 4.86 19.16 16.59
C PRO A 986 4.27 20.58 16.61
N THR A 987 5.05 21.59 16.25
CA THR A 987 4.57 23.00 16.20
C THR A 987 3.96 23.36 14.84
N VAL A 988 4.02 22.45 13.87
CA VAL A 988 3.34 22.54 12.56
C VAL A 988 1.97 21.87 12.63
N ASN A 989 1.90 20.65 13.17
CA ASN A 989 0.66 19.89 13.36
C ASN A 989 0.76 19.07 14.65
N SER A 990 -0.30 19.09 15.47
CA SER A 990 -0.41 18.30 16.71
C SER A 990 -0.44 16.78 16.48
N ASP A 991 -0.62 16.33 15.23
CA ASP A 991 -0.45 14.92 14.87
C ASP A 991 1.00 14.44 15.03
N PHE A 992 2.02 15.31 14.96
CA PHE A 992 3.41 14.90 15.14
C PHE A 992 3.81 14.82 16.63
N ASN A 993 4.34 13.67 17.05
CA ASN A 993 4.83 13.42 18.41
C ASN A 993 6.24 13.98 18.65
N SER A 994 7.07 13.95 17.60
CA SER A 994 8.47 14.35 17.59
C SER A 994 8.92 14.65 16.15
N GLY A 995 10.24 14.76 15.91
CA GLY A 995 10.79 15.09 14.60
C GLY A 995 10.99 16.59 14.38
N TRP A 996 11.99 16.91 13.56
CA TRP A 996 12.40 18.28 13.23
C TRP A 996 12.59 18.44 11.73
N ARG A 997 12.10 19.55 11.17
CA ARG A 997 12.34 19.95 9.79
C ARG A 997 13.33 21.10 9.74
N ILE A 998 14.47 20.87 9.09
CA ILE A 998 15.39 21.90 8.65
C ILE A 998 14.79 22.51 7.37
N GLU A 999 14.68 23.84 7.31
CA GLU A 999 14.24 24.59 6.14
C GLU A 999 15.38 25.50 5.68
N LEU A 1000 15.75 25.42 4.39
CA LEU A 1000 16.75 26.27 3.75
C LEU A 1000 16.09 27.19 2.71
N THR A 1001 16.35 28.49 2.79
CA THR A 1001 15.85 29.50 1.84
C THR A 1001 16.96 30.43 1.37
N GLY A 1002 16.84 30.97 0.16
CA GLY A 1002 17.81 31.91 -0.41
C GLY A 1002 17.17 32.87 -1.42
N ALA A 1003 17.93 33.90 -1.79
CA ALA A 1003 17.45 34.98 -2.64
C ALA A 1003 17.67 34.68 -4.14
N SER A 1004 16.61 34.25 -4.83
CA SER A 1004 16.51 34.31 -6.29
C SER A 1004 15.04 34.50 -6.70
N PRO A 1005 14.72 35.46 -7.60
CA PRO A 1005 13.33 35.81 -7.93
C PRO A 1005 12.71 35.06 -9.12
N ALA A 1006 13.46 34.15 -9.77
CA ALA A 1006 13.01 33.46 -11.00
C ALA A 1006 13.52 32.00 -11.16
N SER A 1007 14.40 31.55 -10.27
CA SER A 1007 15.00 30.20 -10.32
C SER A 1007 15.41 29.76 -8.92
N CYS A 1008 15.75 28.49 -8.75
CA CYS A 1008 16.50 28.05 -7.58
C CYS A 1008 17.62 27.09 -7.95
N GLU A 1009 18.65 27.13 -7.12
CA GLU A 1009 19.72 26.15 -7.09
C GLU A 1009 20.02 25.85 -5.61
N TYR A 1010 19.82 24.60 -5.20
CA TYR A 1010 20.18 24.10 -3.88
C TYR A 1010 21.18 22.97 -4.04
N GLN A 1011 22.27 23.00 -3.30
CA GLN A 1011 23.23 21.90 -3.23
C GLN A 1011 23.54 21.64 -1.76
N VAL A 1012 23.28 20.41 -1.31
CA VAL A 1012 23.44 20.01 0.10
C VAL A 1012 24.17 18.69 0.17
N ASN A 1013 25.23 18.64 0.95
CA ASN A 1013 25.98 17.42 1.24
C ASN A 1013 25.53 16.83 2.58
N LEU A 1014 25.10 15.57 2.56
CA LEU A 1014 24.83 14.76 3.74
C LEU A 1014 25.99 13.78 3.97
N LEU A 1015 26.34 13.58 5.24
CA LEU A 1015 27.36 12.64 5.68
C LEU A 1015 26.88 11.91 6.94
N ALA A 1016 26.74 10.60 6.83
CA ALA A 1016 26.55 9.70 7.96
C ALA A 1016 27.86 9.52 8.73
N GLN A 1017 27.79 9.63 10.06
CA GLN A 1017 28.91 9.52 11.00
C GLN A 1017 28.86 8.21 11.81
#